data_AF-A0A3A6PII3-F1
#
_entry.id   AF-A0A3A6PII3-F1
#
_cell.length_a   1.000
_cell.length_b   1.000
_cell.length_c   1.000
_cell.angle_alpha   90.00
_cell.angle_beta   90.00
_cell.angle_gamma   90.00
#
_symmetry.space_group_name_H-M   'P 1'
#
loop_
_entity.id
_entity.type
_entity.pdbx_description
1 polymer ?
#
loop_
_entity_poly.entity_id
_entity_poly.type
_entity_poly.pdbx_seq_one_letter_code
_entity_poly.pdbx_strand_id
1 'polypeptide(L)'
;MAQRPVPGRPQAGRHPHRIHQPGRGRGSRGAGRGAEREPGPPAFERPGPAGRLAENGQRPRLGPGAAFGLHPGGGHGPVPPVPGRPAPGAAQGVRAPLAPVGPPGAGARGRSGAQRPSHGICGRRRPAASGRRPNRGHPPRRREPVGLGGPVVSGWLVPAAEPRRVLLVQPYLPAHPLIADDPPEFSQPLGLCYLAAAARTAGHAVALADLYLRQAQEPRALLPWLEEQRPQVVGVSAPFTLLAPVVAELAREVKAWDRGAQVVVGGAHASSLPAQVLAEPAVDAVFLGEAEESFCAYLAGAALAEIDGLAYRQDGQPMLNPKRHWIKDLDDLPLPARDLLDLPAYWQRSGRAGLGRWTSLVTSRGCPFHCVFCSTHTVWGRRWRARSPENVLAELRELARLGLDTISLEDDNFSLDLERAAAILQGVIDQGLRFRWATPNGLRGDRLDRRLLSLMKRAGFSQVKVAVESGHPRVNREVVRKKLDLAKTREVVAQASELGLPTAAFFVLGFPEESPAEMLTSIGFALELKALGLSGADFFMATPYPGTDLLAQAQEQGLLLLGEAELPFANAFCPSLCSPQWDADLLWFMVRLARGAFDGRPGLAELLARCREEGLEAVLRQGRGRASYAVGGPEDSFILQAGWHGPEHWDRPMRWSKSRAELVLWPQGQERLELTLLTQRPGLAQRPLAGRVLAAGRELGPLALSDQEWHALSFGLPPELRQGRLPVSIQLEAGWSPTREGDSADERVLGVALCRVALTSGRAKTGLRAGLRRLLGR
;
A
#
# COMPACT_ATOMS: atom_id res chain seq x y z
N MET A 1 10.70 -11.94 -45.54
CA MET A 1 11.98 -12.67 -45.80
C MET A 1 13.13 -11.84 -45.26
N ALA A 2 14.29 -12.46 -45.00
CA ALA A 2 15.38 -11.82 -44.25
C ALA A 2 16.55 -11.36 -45.13
N GLN A 3 17.31 -10.36 -44.63
CA GLN A 3 18.77 -10.32 -44.78
C GLN A 3 19.39 -9.38 -43.71
N ARG A 4 20.55 -9.79 -43.17
CA ARG A 4 21.46 -8.98 -42.35
C ARG A 4 22.69 -8.62 -43.19
N PRO A 5 23.45 -7.58 -42.81
CA PRO A 5 24.90 -7.72 -42.77
C PRO A 5 25.54 -7.16 -41.47
N VAL A 6 26.73 -7.68 -41.14
CA VAL A 6 27.58 -7.38 -39.97
C VAL A 6 29.02 -7.79 -40.33
N PRO A 7 30.13 -7.18 -39.83
CA PRO A 7 30.42 -5.79 -39.46
C PRO A 7 31.57 -5.18 -40.31
N GLY A 8 32.09 -3.98 -39.99
CA GLY A 8 33.30 -3.43 -40.63
C GLY A 8 34.09 -2.40 -39.80
N ARG A 9 35.38 -2.66 -39.59
CA ARG A 9 36.47 -1.83 -39.00
C ARG A 9 37.81 -2.56 -39.26
N PRO A 10 39.03 -1.96 -39.14
CA PRO A 10 39.39 -0.66 -38.52
C PRO A 10 40.35 0.22 -39.39
N GLN A 11 41.10 1.12 -38.73
CA GLN A 11 42.18 2.03 -39.21
C GLN A 11 41.75 3.38 -39.85
N ALA A 12 42.55 4.46 -39.84
CA ALA A 12 43.51 4.98 -38.83
C ALA A 12 43.90 6.45 -39.22
N GLY A 13 43.93 7.41 -38.28
CA GLY A 13 44.29 8.82 -38.58
C GLY A 13 44.78 9.60 -37.35
N ARG A 14 45.92 10.29 -37.45
CA ARG A 14 46.75 10.78 -36.32
C ARG A 14 46.34 12.15 -35.73
N HIS A 15 46.74 12.37 -34.47
CA HIS A 15 46.80 13.69 -33.79
C HIS A 15 47.89 14.63 -34.38
N PRO A 16 47.95 15.90 -33.93
CA PRO A 16 49.02 16.27 -32.99
C PRO A 16 48.59 17.09 -31.74
N HIS A 17 49.55 17.33 -30.84
CA HIS A 17 49.38 17.86 -29.47
C HIS A 17 49.29 19.40 -29.36
N ARG A 18 48.84 19.92 -28.20
CA ARG A 18 49.76 20.44 -27.14
C ARG A 18 49.09 20.70 -25.78
N ILE A 19 49.95 20.85 -24.77
CA ILE A 19 49.66 21.06 -23.33
C ILE A 19 50.32 22.38 -22.90
N HIS A 20 49.77 23.08 -21.90
CA HIS A 20 50.48 24.15 -21.20
C HIS A 20 50.50 23.97 -19.67
N GLN A 21 51.71 24.09 -19.11
CA GLN A 21 51.98 24.53 -17.74
C GLN A 21 52.92 25.75 -17.80
N PRO A 22 52.93 26.57 -16.74
CA PRO A 22 54.17 26.91 -16.03
C PRO A 22 54.01 26.66 -14.51
N GLY A 23 55.03 26.69 -13.65
CA GLY A 23 56.48 26.86 -13.82
C GLY A 23 57.15 26.88 -12.41
N ARG A 24 58.41 26.40 -12.26
CA ARG A 24 59.07 26.25 -10.94
C ARG A 24 59.87 27.51 -10.52
N GLY A 25 60.02 27.74 -9.21
CA GLY A 25 61.03 28.68 -8.70
C GLY A 25 61.28 28.73 -7.17
N ARG A 26 62.36 28.05 -6.71
CA ARG A 26 63.11 28.25 -5.43
C ARG A 26 62.34 27.97 -4.10
N GLY A 27 62.99 27.67 -2.97
CA GLY A 27 64.39 27.23 -2.79
C GLY A 27 65.05 27.42 -1.40
N SER A 28 64.68 26.63 -0.38
CA SER A 28 65.45 26.38 0.88
C SER A 28 64.87 25.13 1.57
N ARG A 29 65.61 24.11 2.01
CA ARG A 29 66.65 24.00 3.07
C ARG A 29 66.15 24.35 4.47
N GLY A 30 65.82 23.31 5.24
CA GLY A 30 65.59 23.33 6.68
C GLY A 30 65.37 21.89 7.17
N ALA A 31 66.30 21.33 7.93
CA ALA A 31 66.24 19.96 8.42
C ALA A 31 66.14 19.95 9.95
N GLY A 32 65.26 19.11 10.50
CA GLY A 32 65.12 18.91 11.94
C GLY A 32 64.52 17.54 12.21
N ARG A 33 65.29 16.66 12.85
CA ARG A 33 64.77 15.41 13.42
C ARG A 33 64.36 15.69 14.87
N GLY A 34 63.16 15.27 15.25
CA GLY A 34 62.67 15.21 16.62
C GLY A 34 61.69 14.04 16.72
N ALA A 35 61.72 13.30 17.81
CA ALA A 35 60.97 12.05 17.98
C ALA A 35 60.04 12.10 19.19
N GLU A 36 59.30 11.00 19.36
CA GLU A 36 58.61 10.53 20.57
C GLU A 36 57.11 10.83 20.78
N ARG A 37 56.43 9.72 21.12
CA ARG A 37 55.24 9.54 21.97
C ARG A 37 53.84 9.90 21.45
N GLU A 38 53.05 8.83 21.30
CA GLU A 38 51.58 8.83 21.32
C GLU A 38 51.05 9.11 22.75
N PRO A 39 49.83 9.68 22.88
CA PRO A 39 49.06 9.64 24.12
C PRO A 39 48.06 8.45 24.12
N GLY A 40 48.13 7.60 25.14
CA GLY A 40 47.18 6.49 25.35
C GLY A 40 45.84 6.92 25.99
N PRO A 41 44.85 6.02 26.08
CA PRO A 41 43.52 6.32 26.62
C PRO A 41 43.47 6.36 28.16
N PRO A 42 42.58 7.16 28.77
CA PRO A 42 42.37 7.20 30.22
C PRO A 42 41.51 6.02 30.72
N ALA A 43 41.72 5.63 31.98
CA ALA A 43 40.95 4.60 32.69
C ALA A 43 40.92 4.87 34.21
N PHE A 44 40.15 4.06 34.95
CA PHE A 44 39.88 4.14 36.41
C PHE A 44 38.87 5.24 36.80
N GLU A 45 38.08 5.12 37.87
CA GLU A 45 38.29 4.33 39.11
C GLU A 45 37.18 3.32 39.50
N ARG A 46 37.47 2.50 40.53
CA ARG A 46 36.53 1.68 41.32
C ARG A 46 36.82 1.89 42.82
N PRO A 47 35.81 1.93 43.70
CA PRO A 47 35.99 1.70 45.14
C PRO A 47 35.83 0.22 45.54
N GLY A 48 36.50 -0.19 46.61
CA GLY A 48 36.40 -1.51 47.27
C GLY A 48 35.59 -1.51 48.59
N PRO A 49 35.49 -2.64 49.31
CA PRO A 49 34.41 -2.87 50.27
C PRO A 49 34.77 -2.90 51.78
N ALA A 50 33.83 -2.43 52.62
CA ALA A 50 33.61 -2.78 54.03
C ALA A 50 32.17 -2.31 54.41
N GLY A 51 31.44 -2.83 55.41
CA GLY A 51 31.62 -3.95 56.33
C GLY A 51 30.26 -4.33 56.97
N ARG A 52 30.18 -5.35 57.85
CA ARG A 52 28.92 -5.80 58.50
C ARG A 52 28.86 -5.50 60.00
N LEU A 53 27.66 -5.24 60.52
CA LEU A 53 27.03 -5.61 61.82
C LEU A 53 25.66 -4.87 61.86
N ALA A 54 24.50 -5.51 62.09
CA ALA A 54 23.89 -5.93 63.37
C ALA A 54 23.50 -4.72 64.29
N GLU A 55 22.31 -4.61 64.89
CA GLU A 55 21.15 -5.53 64.96
C GLU A 55 19.82 -4.82 65.38
N ASN A 56 18.67 -5.48 65.20
CA ASN A 56 17.35 -5.27 65.84
C ASN A 56 16.56 -3.94 65.65
N GLY A 57 15.24 -3.96 65.93
CA GLY A 57 14.46 -2.74 66.23
C GLY A 57 13.17 -2.42 65.43
N GLN A 58 12.28 -3.39 65.19
CA GLN A 58 10.85 -3.24 64.80
C GLN A 58 10.29 -1.83 64.44
N ARG A 59 9.89 -1.63 63.17
CA ARG A 59 8.81 -0.68 62.78
C ARG A 59 7.92 -1.29 61.67
N PRO A 60 6.61 -0.95 61.61
CA PRO A 60 5.67 -1.60 60.70
C PRO A 60 5.89 -1.20 59.24
N ARG A 61 5.76 -2.17 58.33
CA ARG A 61 5.80 -1.94 56.88
C ARG A 61 4.43 -1.50 56.36
N LEU A 62 4.30 -0.23 56.00
CA LEU A 62 3.40 0.17 54.92
C LEU A 62 3.99 -0.36 53.60
N GLY A 63 3.17 -1.01 52.78
CA GLY A 63 3.65 -1.66 51.55
C GLY A 63 3.90 -0.67 50.40
N PRO A 64 4.99 -0.81 49.63
CA PRO A 64 5.12 -0.13 48.34
C PRO A 64 4.12 -0.72 47.33
N GLY A 65 3.62 0.11 46.42
CA GLY A 65 2.59 -0.29 45.45
C GLY A 65 3.04 -1.39 44.49
N ALA A 66 2.26 -2.47 44.40
CA ALA A 66 2.36 -3.47 43.35
C ALA A 66 1.31 -3.21 42.26
N ALA A 67 1.59 -3.65 41.03
CA ALA A 67 0.71 -3.42 39.90
C ALA A 67 -0.60 -4.24 39.99
N PHE A 68 -1.70 -3.57 39.66
CA PHE A 68 -2.92 -4.17 39.14
C PHE A 68 -3.24 -3.44 37.82
N GLY A 69 -3.74 -4.08 36.77
CA GLY A 69 -4.37 -5.39 36.72
C GLY A 69 -5.77 -5.19 36.16
N LEU A 70 -5.96 -5.45 34.87
CA LEU A 70 -7.21 -5.18 34.16
C LEU A 70 -8.32 -6.11 34.66
N HIS A 71 -9.19 -5.60 35.53
CA HIS A 71 -10.38 -6.31 35.97
C HIS A 71 -11.53 -6.14 34.97
N PRO A 72 -12.18 -7.23 34.50
CA PRO A 72 -13.42 -7.16 33.77
C PRO A 72 -14.62 -7.00 34.73
N GLY A 73 -15.70 -6.37 34.26
CA GLY A 73 -16.97 -6.34 34.99
C GLY A 73 -17.78 -5.05 34.79
N GLY A 74 -18.70 -5.06 33.84
CA GLY A 74 -19.67 -3.98 33.61
C GLY A 74 -20.93 -4.54 32.95
N GLY A 75 -21.83 -5.09 33.75
CA GLY A 75 -23.00 -5.83 33.26
C GLY A 75 -24.15 -4.93 32.82
N HIS A 76 -24.68 -5.18 31.62
CA HIS A 76 -26.00 -4.70 31.19
C HIS A 76 -26.88 -5.91 30.80
N GLY A 77 -28.17 -5.81 31.08
CA GLY A 77 -29.13 -6.91 30.94
C GLY A 77 -29.47 -7.27 29.48
N PRO A 78 -30.19 -8.39 29.27
CA PRO A 78 -30.48 -8.90 27.94
C PRO A 78 -31.44 -7.99 27.16
N VAL A 79 -31.05 -7.65 25.93
CA VAL A 79 -31.91 -7.04 24.91
C VAL A 79 -32.57 -8.18 24.10
N PRO A 80 -33.89 -8.14 23.84
CA PRO A 80 -34.58 -9.25 23.17
C PRO A 80 -34.18 -9.38 21.68
N PRO A 81 -34.28 -10.59 21.09
CA PRO A 81 -33.92 -10.84 19.70
C PRO A 81 -34.92 -10.18 18.73
N VAL A 82 -34.40 -9.54 17.69
CA VAL A 82 -35.17 -9.04 16.54
C VAL A 82 -35.44 -10.22 15.58
N PRO A 83 -36.68 -10.43 15.10
CA PRO A 83 -37.01 -11.56 14.24
C PRO A 83 -36.33 -11.47 12.85
N GLY A 84 -35.95 -12.62 12.32
CA GLY A 84 -35.19 -12.74 11.06
C GLY A 84 -36.00 -12.42 9.80
N ARG A 85 -35.29 -12.03 8.72
CA ARG A 85 -35.87 -11.89 7.38
C ARG A 85 -36.03 -13.26 6.70
N PRO A 86 -37.16 -13.54 6.02
CA PRO A 86 -37.30 -14.74 5.19
C PRO A 86 -36.51 -14.62 3.87
N ALA A 87 -36.17 -15.77 3.29
CA ALA A 87 -35.58 -15.87 1.96
C ALA A 87 -36.64 -15.72 0.83
N PRO A 88 -36.25 -15.26 -0.37
CA PRO A 88 -37.20 -15.02 -1.46
C PRO A 88 -37.66 -16.32 -2.15
N GLY A 89 -38.95 -16.63 -2.03
CA GLY A 89 -39.67 -17.57 -2.90
C GLY A 89 -40.16 -16.89 -4.18
N ALA A 90 -40.39 -17.67 -5.25
CA ALA A 90 -40.63 -17.15 -6.59
C ALA A 90 -42.11 -17.08 -7.02
N ALA A 91 -42.32 -16.39 -8.15
CA ALA A 91 -43.38 -16.59 -9.16
C ALA A 91 -44.72 -15.83 -9.06
N GLN A 92 -45.00 -15.07 -10.15
CA GLN A 92 -46.29 -14.81 -10.82
C GLN A 92 -47.38 -13.96 -10.11
N GLY A 93 -48.05 -13.06 -10.85
CA GLY A 93 -49.36 -12.58 -10.34
C GLY A 93 -50.18 -11.42 -10.93
N VAL A 94 -49.93 -10.85 -12.12
CA VAL A 94 -50.98 -10.18 -12.97
C VAL A 94 -51.64 -8.83 -12.51
N ARG A 95 -51.90 -7.94 -13.51
CA ARG A 95 -52.84 -6.78 -13.55
C ARG A 95 -52.53 -5.44 -12.83
N ALA A 96 -52.14 -4.47 -13.67
CA ALA A 96 -52.62 -3.07 -13.65
C ALA A 96 -54.10 -3.02 -14.19
N PRO A 97 -54.81 -1.85 -14.33
CA PRO A 97 -54.34 -0.45 -14.25
C PRO A 97 -55.28 0.56 -13.51
N LEU A 98 -54.83 1.83 -13.38
CA LEU A 98 -55.51 3.05 -13.88
C LEU A 98 -54.79 4.35 -13.45
N ALA A 99 -55.04 5.43 -14.20
CA ALA A 99 -54.58 6.82 -14.00
C ALA A 99 -55.47 7.74 -14.86
N PRO A 100 -55.24 9.07 -14.97
CA PRO A 100 -54.79 10.08 -14.01
C PRO A 100 -55.87 11.18 -13.78
N VAL A 101 -55.65 12.17 -12.90
CA VAL A 101 -56.47 13.41 -12.86
C VAL A 101 -55.58 14.65 -12.63
N GLY A 102 -55.89 15.75 -13.35
CA GLY A 102 -55.21 17.04 -13.30
C GLY A 102 -56.13 18.23 -12.91
N PRO A 103 -55.66 19.49 -13.04
CA PRO A 103 -56.21 20.68 -12.38
C PRO A 103 -57.21 21.47 -13.26
N PRO A 104 -57.74 22.67 -12.85
CA PRO A 104 -57.00 23.92 -13.18
C PRO A 104 -57.26 25.18 -12.29
N GLY A 105 -56.43 26.22 -12.46
CA GLY A 105 -56.83 27.65 -12.43
C GLY A 105 -56.36 28.54 -11.24
N ALA A 106 -56.31 29.88 -11.35
CA ALA A 106 -56.31 30.76 -12.54
C ALA A 106 -55.96 32.25 -12.21
N GLY A 107 -55.29 32.96 -13.13
CA GLY A 107 -55.25 34.44 -13.23
C GLY A 107 -54.18 35.21 -12.42
N ALA A 108 -53.86 36.48 -12.73
CA ALA A 108 -54.12 37.26 -13.95
C ALA A 108 -53.26 38.57 -14.06
N ARG A 109 -52.81 38.89 -15.28
CA ARG A 109 -52.50 40.21 -15.92
C ARG A 109 -51.80 41.35 -15.12
N GLY A 110 -50.68 41.84 -15.67
CA GLY A 110 -50.13 43.20 -15.42
C GLY A 110 -49.18 43.64 -16.56
N ARG A 111 -49.11 44.95 -16.88
CA ARG A 111 -48.31 45.52 -17.99
C ARG A 111 -47.45 46.70 -17.53
N SER A 112 -46.35 46.94 -18.27
CA SER A 112 -45.50 48.17 -18.30
C SER A 112 -44.80 48.59 -16.99
N GLY A 113 -43.68 49.32 -17.02
CA GLY A 113 -42.83 49.67 -18.17
C GLY A 113 -41.87 50.84 -17.87
N ALA A 114 -40.96 51.11 -18.83
CA ALA A 114 -40.16 52.34 -18.99
C ALA A 114 -39.03 52.71 -17.98
N GLN A 115 -37.83 52.86 -18.58
CA GLN A 115 -36.86 53.96 -18.39
C GLN A 115 -35.85 53.99 -17.21
N ARG A 116 -34.59 54.26 -17.59
CA ARG A 116 -33.48 54.81 -16.79
C ARG A 116 -33.60 56.35 -16.73
N PRO A 117 -32.98 57.03 -15.75
CA PRO A 117 -31.61 57.57 -15.91
C PRO A 117 -30.69 57.08 -14.76
N SER A 118 -29.36 56.89 -14.85
CA SER A 118 -28.21 57.53 -15.54
C SER A 118 -27.40 58.50 -14.65
N HIS A 119 -26.08 58.27 -14.61
CA HIS A 119 -25.01 59.06 -13.96
C HIS A 119 -25.09 59.25 -12.41
N GLY A 120 -23.98 59.39 -11.68
CA GLY A 120 -22.58 59.21 -12.09
C GLY A 120 -21.55 59.36 -10.95
N ILE A 121 -20.42 58.66 -11.11
CA ILE A 121 -19.04 59.13 -10.86
C ILE A 121 -18.66 59.70 -9.47
N CYS A 122 -17.85 58.89 -8.74
CA CYS A 122 -16.67 59.25 -7.94
C CYS A 122 -16.75 60.38 -6.86
N GLY A 123 -16.60 60.00 -5.59
CA GLY A 123 -16.32 60.91 -4.46
C GLY A 123 -15.48 60.25 -3.37
N ARG A 124 -14.16 60.51 -3.34
CA ARG A 124 -13.19 59.84 -2.45
C ARG A 124 -13.15 60.42 -1.02
N ARG A 125 -12.70 59.56 -0.07
CA ARG A 125 -12.00 59.82 1.22
C ARG A 125 -12.80 60.10 2.53
N ARG A 126 -12.72 59.08 3.40
CA ARG A 126 -12.46 59.08 4.88
C ARG A 126 -11.44 60.14 5.37
N PRO A 127 -11.18 60.32 6.70
CA PRO A 127 -11.87 59.81 7.91
C PRO A 127 -12.14 60.87 9.02
N ALA A 128 -12.84 60.47 10.09
CA ALA A 128 -12.67 61.01 11.46
C ALA A 128 -12.99 59.90 12.50
N ALA A 129 -12.51 60.02 13.75
CA ALA A 129 -12.61 58.96 14.76
C ALA A 129 -13.17 59.43 16.11
N SER A 130 -14.07 58.61 16.67
CA SER A 130 -14.49 58.51 18.09
C SER A 130 -15.28 57.19 18.22
N GLY A 131 -15.61 56.62 19.38
CA GLY A 131 -15.32 56.91 20.79
C GLY A 131 -15.69 55.67 21.63
N ARG A 132 -15.23 55.53 22.87
CA ARG A 132 -15.36 54.26 23.63
C ARG A 132 -16.65 54.12 24.44
N ARG A 133 -17.47 53.11 24.09
CA ARG A 133 -18.35 52.30 24.98
C ARG A 133 -19.48 53.06 25.73
N PRO A 134 -20.40 52.35 26.41
CA PRO A 134 -21.12 51.14 25.98
C PRO A 134 -22.65 51.35 26.07
N ASN A 135 -23.45 50.46 25.45
CA ASN A 135 -24.84 50.28 25.90
C ASN A 135 -25.27 48.81 25.80
N ARG A 136 -26.26 48.40 26.61
CA ARG A 136 -26.69 47.00 26.79
C ARG A 136 -27.97 46.69 26.01
N GLY A 137 -28.11 45.43 25.59
CA GLY A 137 -29.41 44.76 25.58
C GLY A 137 -30.26 44.82 24.31
N HIS A 138 -29.87 44.07 23.28
CA HIS A 138 -30.82 43.42 22.37
C HIS A 138 -30.38 41.96 22.15
N PRO A 139 -31.30 40.99 22.07
CA PRO A 139 -30.96 39.60 21.80
C PRO A 139 -30.41 39.44 20.37
N PRO A 140 -29.49 38.51 20.13
CA PRO A 140 -28.97 38.29 18.78
C PRO A 140 -30.08 37.75 17.88
N ARG A 141 -30.54 38.56 16.92
CA ARG A 141 -31.21 38.04 15.72
C ARG A 141 -30.30 36.95 15.13
N ARG A 142 -30.87 35.82 14.74
CA ARG A 142 -30.14 34.76 14.02
C ARG A 142 -29.44 35.41 12.82
N ARG A 143 -28.11 35.47 12.85
CA ARG A 143 -27.34 35.81 11.66
C ARG A 143 -27.43 34.61 10.74
N GLU A 144 -27.84 34.86 9.50
CA GLU A 144 -27.60 33.93 8.41
C GLU A 144 -26.09 33.65 8.30
N PRO A 145 -25.66 32.51 7.74
CA PRO A 145 -24.25 32.21 7.59
C PRO A 145 -23.57 33.32 6.79
N VAL A 146 -22.68 34.07 7.45
CA VAL A 146 -21.78 34.99 6.75
C VAL A 146 -20.90 34.13 5.88
N GLY A 147 -21.15 34.15 4.56
CA GLY A 147 -20.37 33.39 3.60
C GLY A 147 -18.89 33.65 3.83
N LEU A 148 -18.13 32.58 4.07
CA LEU A 148 -16.67 32.65 4.00
C LEU A 148 -16.34 33.16 2.59
N GLY A 149 -15.48 34.19 2.50
CA GLY A 149 -15.11 34.77 1.22
C GLY A 149 -14.62 33.67 0.28
N GLY A 150 -15.18 33.63 -0.94
CA GLY A 150 -14.79 32.63 -1.94
C GLY A 150 -13.29 32.66 -2.19
N PRO A 151 -12.69 31.53 -2.62
CA PRO A 151 -11.27 31.48 -2.94
C PRO A 151 -10.93 32.54 -3.99
N VAL A 152 -9.68 33.02 -3.96
CA VAL A 152 -9.15 33.83 -5.05
C VAL A 152 -9.04 32.92 -6.26
N VAL A 153 -10.04 33.00 -7.15
CA VAL A 153 -10.10 32.15 -8.36
C VAL A 153 -8.92 32.51 -9.25
N SER A 154 -8.06 31.52 -9.50
CA SER A 154 -6.85 31.66 -10.30
C SER A 154 -7.15 32.02 -11.75
N GLY A 155 -6.18 32.63 -12.44
CA GLY A 155 -6.36 33.09 -13.83
C GLY A 155 -6.59 31.99 -14.88
N TRP A 156 -6.53 30.72 -14.50
CA TRP A 156 -6.81 29.56 -15.36
C TRP A 156 -8.21 28.94 -15.13
N LEU A 157 -8.87 29.24 -14.01
CA LEU A 157 -10.23 28.80 -13.71
C LEU A 157 -11.26 29.68 -14.43
N VAL A 158 -11.33 29.53 -15.75
CA VAL A 158 -12.29 30.23 -16.61
C VAL A 158 -13.71 29.68 -16.37
N PRO A 159 -14.71 30.50 -16.02
CA PRO A 159 -16.09 30.05 -15.89
C PRO A 159 -16.64 29.55 -17.24
N ALA A 160 -17.23 28.35 -17.24
CA ALA A 160 -17.80 27.74 -18.42
C ALA A 160 -18.97 28.55 -18.99
N ALA A 161 -18.93 28.84 -20.29
CA ALA A 161 -20.06 29.44 -21.00
C ALA A 161 -21.27 28.48 -21.08
N GLU A 162 -21.00 27.18 -21.15
CA GLU A 162 -22.02 26.11 -21.11
C GLU A 162 -21.65 25.08 -20.03
N PRO A 163 -22.36 25.06 -18.88
CA PRO A 163 -22.16 24.07 -17.83
C PRO A 163 -22.38 22.63 -18.31
N ARG A 164 -21.33 21.80 -18.20
CA ARG A 164 -21.41 20.35 -18.45
C ARG A 164 -21.79 19.58 -17.18
N ARG A 165 -22.46 18.43 -17.35
CA ARG A 165 -22.64 17.42 -16.29
C ARG A 165 -21.51 16.39 -16.31
N VAL A 166 -20.86 16.21 -15.18
CA VAL A 166 -19.64 15.41 -15.00
C VAL A 166 -19.87 14.38 -13.89
N LEU A 167 -19.56 13.12 -14.16
CA LEU A 167 -19.52 12.05 -13.15
C LEU A 167 -18.07 11.59 -12.97
N LEU A 168 -17.51 11.75 -11.77
CA LEU A 168 -16.19 11.19 -11.43
C LEU A 168 -16.38 9.82 -10.77
N VAL A 169 -15.61 8.82 -11.21
CA VAL A 169 -15.78 7.42 -10.81
C VAL A 169 -14.51 6.90 -10.15
N GLN A 170 -14.63 6.44 -8.90
CA GLN A 170 -13.65 5.60 -8.23
C GLN A 170 -14.03 4.12 -8.51
N PRO A 171 -13.23 3.36 -9.27
CA PRO A 171 -13.56 1.97 -9.60
C PRO A 171 -13.54 1.02 -8.40
N TYR A 172 -14.21 -0.12 -8.53
CA TYR A 172 -14.06 -1.24 -7.61
C TYR A 172 -12.72 -1.96 -7.77
N LEU A 173 -12.28 -2.69 -6.75
CA LEU A 173 -11.16 -3.63 -6.87
C LEU A 173 -11.63 -4.88 -7.65
N PRO A 174 -10.86 -5.40 -8.62
CA PRO A 174 -11.17 -6.67 -9.26
C PRO A 174 -10.99 -7.84 -8.27
N ALA A 175 -11.84 -8.86 -8.38
CA ALA A 175 -11.62 -10.12 -7.68
C ALA A 175 -10.43 -10.87 -8.33
N HIS A 176 -9.27 -10.89 -7.65
CA HIS A 176 -8.07 -11.55 -8.14
C HIS A 176 -7.29 -12.24 -7.01
N PRO A 177 -6.81 -13.49 -7.16
CA PRO A 177 -6.19 -14.25 -6.07
C PRO A 177 -5.02 -13.56 -5.36
N LEU A 178 -4.17 -12.82 -6.09
CA LEU A 178 -3.02 -12.10 -5.50
C LEU A 178 -3.38 -10.91 -4.60
N ILE A 179 -4.67 -10.60 -4.43
CA ILE A 179 -5.21 -9.56 -3.53
C ILE A 179 -6.48 -10.03 -2.80
N ALA A 180 -6.79 -11.34 -2.81
CA ALA A 180 -8.04 -11.86 -2.23
C ALA A 180 -8.02 -11.89 -0.68
N ASP A 181 -6.84 -12.05 -0.09
CA ASP A 181 -6.65 -12.14 1.36
C ASP A 181 -6.42 -10.78 2.04
N ASP A 182 -6.19 -9.71 1.26
CA ASP A 182 -6.02 -8.35 1.78
C ASP A 182 -7.38 -7.73 2.12
N PRO A 183 -7.67 -7.39 3.39
CA PRO A 183 -8.93 -6.74 3.75
C PRO A 183 -8.97 -5.33 3.14
N PRO A 184 -10.05 -4.93 2.44
CA PRO A 184 -10.07 -3.69 1.65
C PRO A 184 -9.94 -2.43 2.53
N GLU A 185 -8.78 -1.78 2.47
CA GLU A 185 -8.60 -0.42 2.97
C GLU A 185 -9.30 0.58 2.03
N PHE A 186 -10.53 0.97 2.37
CA PHE A 186 -11.29 1.99 1.63
C PHE A 186 -10.63 3.37 1.76
N SER A 187 -9.78 3.71 0.79
CA SER A 187 -9.15 5.03 0.64
C SER A 187 -10.14 6.05 0.05
N GLN A 188 -10.11 7.28 0.57
CA GLN A 188 -10.92 8.38 0.03
C GLN A 188 -10.27 8.88 -1.29
N PRO A 189 -11.03 9.05 -2.39
CA PRO A 189 -10.49 9.42 -3.70
C PRO A 189 -10.15 10.91 -3.76
N LEU A 190 -9.16 11.35 -3.00
CA LEU A 190 -8.81 12.75 -2.79
C LEU A 190 -8.45 13.48 -4.10
N GLY A 191 -7.85 12.78 -5.07
CA GLY A 191 -7.61 13.32 -6.42
C GLY A 191 -8.89 13.66 -7.18
N LEU A 192 -9.93 12.81 -7.09
CA LEU A 192 -11.25 13.13 -7.65
C LEU A 192 -11.91 14.29 -6.90
N CYS A 193 -11.65 14.44 -5.59
CA CYS A 193 -12.17 15.56 -4.80
C CYS A 193 -11.55 16.90 -5.20
N TYR A 194 -10.26 16.94 -5.56
CA TYR A 194 -9.62 18.13 -6.16
C TYR A 194 -10.17 18.42 -7.57
N LEU A 195 -10.29 17.40 -8.43
CA LEU A 195 -10.87 17.57 -9.78
C LEU A 195 -12.32 18.07 -9.74
N ALA A 196 -13.13 17.55 -8.81
CA ALA A 196 -14.50 18.01 -8.60
C ALA A 196 -14.55 19.45 -8.10
N ALA A 197 -13.67 19.84 -7.17
CA ALA A 197 -13.59 21.22 -6.68
C ALA A 197 -13.19 22.20 -7.79
N ALA A 198 -12.20 21.85 -8.62
CA ALA A 198 -11.78 22.66 -9.78
C ALA A 198 -12.92 22.80 -10.80
N ALA A 199 -13.52 21.68 -11.25
CA ALA A 199 -14.59 21.69 -12.24
C ALA A 199 -15.87 22.41 -11.73
N ARG A 200 -16.22 22.27 -10.44
CA ARG A 200 -17.30 23.07 -9.82
C ARG A 200 -16.97 24.57 -9.78
N THR A 201 -15.72 24.93 -9.51
CA THR A 201 -15.28 26.35 -9.50
C THR A 201 -15.32 26.96 -10.90
N ALA A 202 -15.01 26.16 -11.94
CA ALA A 202 -15.23 26.50 -13.33
C ALA A 202 -16.72 26.45 -13.78
N GLY A 203 -17.67 26.14 -12.88
CA GLY A 203 -19.11 26.21 -13.15
C GLY A 203 -19.76 24.94 -13.72
N HIS A 204 -19.05 23.80 -13.76
CA HIS A 204 -19.62 22.51 -14.17
C HIS A 204 -20.40 21.84 -13.02
N ALA A 205 -21.44 21.08 -13.38
CA ALA A 205 -22.17 20.26 -12.42
C ALA A 205 -21.45 18.92 -12.23
N VAL A 206 -20.98 18.62 -11.02
CA VAL A 206 -20.13 17.45 -10.74
C VAL A 206 -20.72 16.56 -9.64
N ALA A 207 -20.83 15.27 -9.92
CA ALA A 207 -21.14 14.20 -8.98
C ALA A 207 -19.98 13.18 -8.88
N LEU A 208 -19.98 12.35 -7.83
CA LEU A 208 -18.98 11.31 -7.61
C LEU A 208 -19.66 9.95 -7.34
N ALA A 209 -19.24 8.92 -8.08
CA ALA A 209 -19.62 7.53 -7.85
C ALA A 209 -18.41 6.77 -7.28
N ASP A 210 -18.51 6.32 -6.02
CA ASP A 210 -17.50 5.44 -5.43
C ASP A 210 -18.00 3.98 -5.44
N LEU A 211 -17.50 3.22 -6.43
CA LEU A 211 -17.81 1.80 -6.57
C LEU A 211 -16.97 0.93 -5.62
N TYR A 212 -15.82 1.43 -5.14
CA TYR A 212 -14.98 0.75 -4.16
C TYR A 212 -15.65 0.73 -2.79
N LEU A 213 -16.08 1.89 -2.28
CA LEU A 213 -16.80 2.01 -1.00
C LEU A 213 -18.14 1.27 -1.00
N ARG A 214 -18.72 1.05 -2.18
CA ARG A 214 -19.93 0.24 -2.41
C ARG A 214 -19.65 -1.26 -2.54
N GLN A 215 -18.38 -1.67 -2.61
CA GLN A 215 -17.94 -3.05 -2.78
C GLN A 215 -18.51 -3.74 -4.05
N ALA A 216 -18.72 -2.95 -5.12
CA ALA A 216 -19.20 -3.47 -6.40
C ALA A 216 -18.25 -4.53 -6.97
N GLN A 217 -18.80 -5.46 -7.77
CA GLN A 217 -18.06 -6.57 -8.39
C GLN A 217 -18.22 -6.60 -9.93
N GLU A 218 -18.97 -5.65 -10.50
CA GLU A 218 -19.31 -5.57 -11.92
C GLU A 218 -19.50 -4.10 -12.36
N PRO A 219 -19.27 -3.75 -13.65
CA PRO A 219 -19.35 -2.36 -14.09
C PRO A 219 -20.80 -1.82 -14.10
N ARG A 220 -21.78 -2.71 -14.18
CA ARG A 220 -23.23 -2.41 -14.11
C ARG A 220 -23.66 -1.72 -12.83
N ALA A 221 -22.88 -1.85 -11.76
CA ALA A 221 -23.09 -1.08 -10.53
C ALA A 221 -23.06 0.44 -10.76
N LEU A 222 -22.43 0.94 -11.85
CA LEU A 222 -22.41 2.36 -12.20
C LEU A 222 -23.75 2.89 -12.75
N LEU A 223 -24.62 2.01 -13.29
CA LEU A 223 -25.84 2.42 -14.02
C LEU A 223 -26.75 3.40 -13.26
N PRO A 224 -27.04 3.25 -11.95
CA PRO A 224 -27.90 4.20 -11.23
C PRO A 224 -27.37 5.65 -11.25
N TRP A 225 -26.05 5.83 -11.14
CA TRP A 225 -25.42 7.15 -11.25
C TRP A 225 -25.50 7.72 -12.67
N LEU A 226 -25.41 6.88 -13.71
CA LEU A 226 -25.57 7.32 -15.09
C LEU A 226 -27.02 7.76 -15.36
N GLU A 227 -28.00 6.97 -14.90
CA GLU A 227 -29.43 7.26 -15.07
C GLU A 227 -29.90 8.50 -14.29
N GLU A 228 -29.40 8.72 -13.08
CA GLU A 228 -29.71 9.88 -12.24
C GLU A 228 -29.00 11.16 -12.73
N GLN A 229 -27.68 11.11 -12.90
CA GLN A 229 -26.85 12.30 -13.14
C GLN A 229 -26.80 12.69 -14.63
N ARG A 230 -27.17 11.77 -15.54
CA ARG A 230 -27.14 11.93 -17.00
C ARG A 230 -25.85 12.62 -17.50
N PRO A 231 -24.65 12.14 -17.14
CA PRO A 231 -23.40 12.85 -17.40
C PRO A 231 -23.09 12.93 -18.90
N GLN A 232 -22.46 14.04 -19.30
CA GLN A 232 -21.87 14.21 -20.63
C GLN A 232 -20.40 13.77 -20.64
N VAL A 233 -19.73 13.82 -19.48
CA VAL A 233 -18.35 13.38 -19.29
C VAL A 233 -18.27 12.48 -18.05
N VAL A 234 -17.67 11.30 -18.19
CA VAL A 234 -17.41 10.35 -17.11
C VAL A 234 -15.89 10.21 -16.94
N GLY A 235 -15.38 10.67 -15.79
CA GLY A 235 -13.96 10.63 -15.46
C GLY A 235 -13.61 9.47 -14.54
N VAL A 236 -12.94 8.44 -15.05
CA VAL A 236 -12.61 7.21 -14.30
C VAL A 236 -11.21 7.28 -13.72
N SER A 237 -11.05 6.96 -12.43
CA SER A 237 -9.76 6.97 -11.74
C SER A 237 -8.98 5.67 -11.95
N ALA A 238 -7.73 5.77 -12.41
CA ALA A 238 -6.77 4.68 -12.55
C ALA A 238 -5.52 4.91 -11.68
N PRO A 239 -5.64 4.88 -10.33
CA PRO A 239 -4.51 5.09 -9.43
C PRO A 239 -3.51 3.92 -9.39
N PHE A 240 -3.95 2.69 -9.69
CA PHE A 240 -3.13 1.47 -9.57
C PHE A 240 -3.26 0.58 -10.82
N THR A 241 -2.17 -0.11 -11.20
CA THR A 241 -2.10 -0.93 -12.43
C THR A 241 -3.14 -2.06 -12.45
N LEU A 242 -3.43 -2.66 -11.28
CA LEU A 242 -4.45 -3.71 -11.12
C LEU A 242 -5.87 -3.25 -11.52
N LEU A 243 -6.15 -1.94 -11.56
CA LEU A 243 -7.45 -1.40 -11.95
C LEU A 243 -7.62 -1.28 -13.47
N ALA A 244 -6.57 -1.48 -14.27
CA ALA A 244 -6.63 -1.31 -15.73
C ALA A 244 -7.75 -2.12 -16.43
N PRO A 245 -8.02 -3.41 -16.07
CA PRO A 245 -9.15 -4.16 -16.64
C PRO A 245 -10.50 -3.54 -16.27
N VAL A 246 -10.68 -3.16 -15.00
CA VAL A 246 -11.91 -2.56 -14.47
C VAL A 246 -12.20 -1.19 -15.12
N VAL A 247 -11.17 -0.39 -15.36
CA VAL A 247 -11.28 0.89 -16.09
C VAL A 247 -11.82 0.67 -17.50
N ALA A 248 -11.35 -0.37 -18.21
CA ALA A 248 -11.84 -0.72 -19.54
C ALA A 248 -13.28 -1.29 -19.51
N GLU A 249 -13.63 -2.09 -18.50
CA GLU A 249 -15.00 -2.58 -18.27
C GLU A 249 -15.98 -1.41 -18.04
N LEU A 250 -15.64 -0.48 -17.15
CA LEU A 250 -16.44 0.71 -16.87
C LEU A 250 -16.58 1.62 -18.10
N ALA A 251 -15.51 1.82 -18.88
CA ALA A 251 -15.57 2.58 -20.12
C ALA A 251 -16.58 1.98 -21.11
N ARG A 252 -16.55 0.65 -21.30
CA ARG A 252 -17.48 -0.04 -22.19
C ARG A 252 -18.93 0.02 -21.70
N GLU A 253 -19.18 -0.11 -20.39
CA GLU A 253 -20.54 0.01 -19.84
C GLU A 253 -21.10 1.44 -20.00
N VAL A 254 -20.27 2.49 -19.82
CA VAL A 254 -20.68 3.88 -20.10
C VAL A 254 -21.02 4.06 -21.59
N LYS A 255 -20.18 3.57 -22.51
CA LYS A 255 -20.45 3.63 -23.97
C LYS A 255 -21.62 2.75 -24.43
N ALA A 256 -22.00 1.72 -23.65
CA ALA A 256 -23.19 0.91 -23.88
C ALA A 256 -24.47 1.62 -23.40
N TRP A 257 -24.38 2.40 -22.33
CA TRP A 257 -25.45 3.24 -21.81
C TRP A 257 -25.70 4.48 -22.69
N ASP A 258 -24.65 5.22 -23.06
CA ASP A 258 -24.70 6.30 -24.05
C ASP A 258 -23.38 6.38 -24.83
N ARG A 259 -23.45 6.20 -26.16
CA ARG A 259 -22.30 6.33 -27.06
C ARG A 259 -21.78 7.77 -27.17
N GLY A 260 -22.63 8.75 -26.89
CA GLY A 260 -22.28 10.18 -26.89
C GLY A 260 -21.59 10.67 -25.62
N ALA A 261 -21.64 9.91 -24.53
CA ALA A 261 -20.94 10.25 -23.30
C ALA A 261 -19.42 10.14 -23.50
N GLN A 262 -18.67 11.17 -23.09
CA GLN A 262 -17.21 11.16 -23.16
C GLN A 262 -16.63 10.42 -21.94
N VAL A 263 -15.85 9.37 -22.17
CA VAL A 263 -15.11 8.64 -21.13
C VAL A 263 -13.67 9.12 -21.13
N VAL A 264 -13.21 9.62 -19.99
CA VAL A 264 -11.83 10.06 -19.79
C VAL A 264 -11.22 9.37 -18.57
N VAL A 265 -9.92 9.11 -18.60
CA VAL A 265 -9.20 8.40 -17.53
C VAL A 265 -8.05 9.25 -16.99
N GLY A 266 -7.76 9.18 -15.70
CA GLY A 266 -6.59 9.82 -15.10
C GLY A 266 -6.05 9.07 -13.88
N GLY A 267 -4.91 9.48 -13.32
CA GLY A 267 -4.25 8.82 -12.18
C GLY A 267 -2.91 8.18 -12.55
N ALA A 268 -2.26 7.50 -11.59
CA ALA A 268 -0.86 7.08 -11.75
C ALA A 268 -0.65 5.99 -12.80
N HIS A 269 -1.54 5.00 -12.92
CA HIS A 269 -1.43 4.00 -14.00
C HIS A 269 -1.64 4.66 -15.38
N ALA A 270 -2.67 5.49 -15.50
CA ALA A 270 -2.93 6.29 -16.70
C ALA A 270 -1.78 7.23 -17.09
N SER A 271 -1.07 7.78 -16.10
CA SER A 271 0.11 8.63 -16.33
C SER A 271 1.34 7.82 -16.78
N SER A 272 1.54 6.63 -16.23
CA SER A 272 2.68 5.76 -16.57
C SER A 272 2.51 4.99 -17.87
N LEU A 273 1.28 4.58 -18.23
CA LEU A 273 0.98 3.74 -19.40
C LEU A 273 -0.21 4.28 -20.24
N PRO A 274 -0.21 5.56 -20.67
CA PRO A 274 -1.36 6.17 -21.33
C PRO A 274 -1.73 5.49 -22.65
N ALA A 275 -0.75 5.00 -23.41
CA ALA A 275 -0.99 4.26 -24.65
C ALA A 275 -1.70 2.91 -24.42
N GLN A 276 -1.52 2.28 -23.25
CA GLN A 276 -2.23 1.05 -22.89
C GLN A 276 -3.68 1.36 -22.48
N VAL A 277 -3.90 2.42 -21.68
CA VAL A 277 -5.26 2.84 -21.28
C VAL A 277 -6.06 3.31 -22.49
N LEU A 278 -5.46 4.12 -23.37
CA LEU A 278 -6.07 4.61 -24.60
C LEU A 278 -6.28 3.49 -25.65
N ALA A 279 -5.64 2.31 -25.49
CA ALA A 279 -5.82 1.17 -26.39
C ALA A 279 -7.27 0.66 -26.38
N GLU A 280 -8.00 0.81 -25.25
CA GLU A 280 -9.43 0.56 -25.16
C GLU A 280 -10.22 1.57 -26.01
N PRO A 281 -10.96 1.13 -27.06
CA PRO A 281 -11.72 2.05 -27.93
C PRO A 281 -12.86 2.79 -27.22
N ALA A 282 -13.32 2.33 -26.06
CA ALA A 282 -14.31 3.03 -25.25
C ALA A 282 -13.76 4.24 -24.47
N VAL A 283 -12.43 4.46 -24.42
CA VAL A 283 -11.79 5.62 -23.78
C VAL A 283 -11.48 6.69 -24.83
N ASP A 284 -12.04 7.90 -24.67
CA ASP A 284 -11.83 9.00 -25.62
C ASP A 284 -10.51 9.76 -25.35
N ALA A 285 -10.13 9.91 -24.07
CA ALA A 285 -8.89 10.58 -23.67
C ALA A 285 -8.33 10.13 -22.30
N VAL A 286 -7.03 10.37 -22.10
CA VAL A 286 -6.28 10.04 -20.87
C VAL A 286 -5.48 11.25 -20.40
N PHE A 287 -5.64 11.64 -19.14
CA PHE A 287 -4.91 12.73 -18.50
C PHE A 287 -3.64 12.23 -17.81
N LEU A 288 -2.53 12.93 -18.05
CA LEU A 288 -1.21 12.65 -17.50
C LEU A 288 -0.90 13.55 -16.30
N GLY A 289 -0.44 12.95 -15.21
CA GLY A 289 -0.04 13.67 -14.01
C GLY A 289 -1.21 14.31 -13.27
N GLU A 290 -0.97 15.50 -12.73
CA GLU A 290 -2.04 16.33 -12.18
C GLU A 290 -2.80 17.03 -13.30
N ALA A 291 -4.12 17.08 -13.16
CA ALA A 291 -5.04 17.31 -14.27
C ALA A 291 -6.07 18.41 -14.01
N GLU A 292 -5.99 19.15 -12.90
CA GLU A 292 -7.00 20.16 -12.56
C GLU A 292 -7.09 21.28 -13.61
N GLU A 293 -5.95 21.78 -14.10
CA GLU A 293 -5.88 22.73 -15.22
C GLU A 293 -6.40 22.12 -16.54
N SER A 294 -5.84 20.97 -16.94
CA SER A 294 -6.12 20.35 -18.25
C SER A 294 -7.53 19.75 -18.36
N PHE A 295 -8.10 19.25 -17.26
CA PHE A 295 -9.48 18.79 -17.18
C PHE A 295 -10.47 19.96 -17.28
N CYS A 296 -10.20 21.10 -16.64
CA CYS A 296 -11.02 22.30 -16.82
C CYS A 296 -10.94 22.81 -18.28
N ALA A 297 -9.75 22.81 -18.90
CA ALA A 297 -9.61 23.16 -20.32
C ALA A 297 -10.39 22.20 -21.25
N TYR A 298 -10.36 20.90 -20.98
CA TYR A 298 -11.14 19.90 -21.72
C TYR A 298 -12.65 20.10 -21.57
N LEU A 299 -13.14 20.35 -20.34
CA LEU A 299 -14.55 20.61 -20.06
C LEU A 299 -15.03 21.95 -20.67
N ALA A 300 -14.14 22.94 -20.76
CA ALA A 300 -14.39 24.20 -21.48
C ALA A 300 -14.38 24.05 -23.02
N GLY A 301 -13.94 22.90 -23.56
CA GLY A 301 -13.92 22.62 -24.99
C GLY A 301 -12.68 23.15 -25.73
N ALA A 302 -11.54 23.32 -25.05
CA ALA A 302 -10.27 23.65 -25.70
C ALA A 302 -9.86 22.59 -26.74
N ALA A 303 -9.09 22.98 -27.76
CA ALA A 303 -8.63 22.07 -28.79
C ALA A 303 -7.72 20.98 -28.21
N LEU A 304 -8.01 19.71 -28.50
CA LEU A 304 -7.35 18.57 -27.83
C LEU A 304 -5.82 18.59 -27.96
N ALA A 305 -5.28 19.09 -29.07
CA ALA A 305 -3.84 19.22 -29.32
C ALA A 305 -3.13 20.30 -28.47
N GLU A 306 -3.88 21.21 -27.82
CA GLU A 306 -3.36 22.31 -27.00
C GLU A 306 -3.35 21.97 -25.50
N ILE A 307 -4.02 20.88 -25.09
CA ILE A 307 -4.19 20.51 -23.68
C ILE A 307 -2.93 19.79 -23.17
N ASP A 308 -2.19 20.42 -22.25
CA ASP A 308 -0.94 19.89 -21.69
C ASP A 308 -1.16 18.57 -20.91
N GLY A 309 -0.43 17.53 -21.29
CA GLY A 309 -0.57 16.21 -20.68
C GLY A 309 -1.89 15.50 -20.99
N LEU A 310 -2.37 15.58 -22.24
CA LEU A 310 -3.51 14.81 -22.72
C LEU A 310 -3.07 13.78 -23.78
N ALA A 311 -3.42 12.51 -23.59
CA ALA A 311 -3.46 11.54 -24.68
C ALA A 311 -4.90 11.40 -25.19
N TYR A 312 -5.11 11.31 -26.50
CA TYR A 312 -6.43 11.26 -27.13
C TYR A 312 -6.35 10.57 -28.49
N ARG A 313 -7.48 10.25 -29.12
CA ARG A 313 -7.49 9.68 -30.48
C ARG A 313 -7.80 10.73 -31.54
N GLN A 314 -7.02 10.72 -32.63
CA GLN A 314 -7.25 11.51 -33.83
C GLN A 314 -7.14 10.61 -35.06
N ASP A 315 -8.17 10.57 -35.90
CA ASP A 315 -8.24 9.71 -37.10
C ASP A 315 -7.91 8.23 -36.80
N GLY A 316 -8.36 7.76 -35.63
CA GLY A 316 -8.09 6.45 -35.06
C GLY A 316 -6.72 6.29 -34.36
N GLN A 317 -5.75 7.13 -34.67
CA GLN A 317 -4.38 7.07 -34.13
C GLN A 317 -4.29 7.64 -32.70
N PRO A 318 -3.42 7.07 -31.84
CA PRO A 318 -3.16 7.62 -30.51
C PRO A 318 -2.24 8.85 -30.59
N MET A 319 -2.76 10.01 -30.21
CA MET A 319 -2.02 11.25 -30.03
C MET A 319 -1.62 11.40 -28.56
N LEU A 320 -0.45 11.98 -28.30
CA LEU A 320 0.11 12.13 -26.95
C LEU A 320 0.73 13.52 -26.79
N ASN A 321 0.00 14.44 -26.16
CA ASN A 321 0.55 15.71 -25.74
C ASN A 321 1.42 15.46 -24.49
N PRO A 322 2.73 15.77 -24.52
CA PRO A 322 3.58 15.56 -23.36
C PRO A 322 3.16 16.48 -22.20
N LYS A 323 3.19 15.96 -20.97
CA LYS A 323 3.05 16.76 -19.74
C LYS A 323 4.29 17.65 -19.60
N ARG A 324 4.15 18.97 -19.75
CA ARG A 324 5.23 19.96 -19.58
C ARG A 324 4.96 20.91 -18.42
N HIS A 325 3.69 21.09 -18.06
CA HIS A 325 3.24 22.07 -17.08
C HIS A 325 2.63 21.40 -15.85
N TRP A 326 3.14 21.82 -14.70
CA TRP A 326 2.64 21.47 -13.38
C TRP A 326 2.27 22.76 -12.65
N ILE A 327 1.18 22.70 -11.90
CA ILE A 327 0.54 23.79 -11.16
C ILE A 327 1.58 24.41 -10.23
N LYS A 328 1.94 25.68 -10.44
CA LYS A 328 3.14 26.27 -9.79
C LYS A 328 2.91 26.56 -8.32
N ASP A 329 1.80 27.23 -8.00
CA ASP A 329 1.33 27.47 -6.65
C ASP A 329 0.19 26.51 -6.35
N LEU A 330 0.28 25.77 -5.26
CA LEU A 330 -0.78 24.83 -4.86
C LEU A 330 -1.89 25.51 -4.05
N ASP A 331 -1.73 26.78 -3.68
CA ASP A 331 -2.77 27.55 -3.00
C ASP A 331 -3.83 28.10 -3.96
N ASP A 332 -3.54 28.14 -5.27
CA ASP A 332 -4.49 28.43 -6.36
C ASP A 332 -5.59 27.35 -6.48
N LEU A 333 -5.38 26.16 -5.90
CA LEU A 333 -6.35 25.07 -5.95
C LEU A 333 -7.48 25.27 -4.92
N PRO A 334 -8.76 25.10 -5.30
CA PRO A 334 -9.85 25.05 -4.34
C PRO A 334 -9.70 23.83 -3.42
N LEU A 335 -10.21 23.95 -2.19
CA LEU A 335 -10.16 22.85 -1.22
C LEU A 335 -10.96 21.63 -1.73
N PRO A 336 -10.53 20.39 -1.42
CA PRO A 336 -11.14 19.19 -2.00
C PRO A 336 -12.62 19.06 -1.64
N ALA A 337 -13.46 18.74 -2.64
CA ALA A 337 -14.91 18.62 -2.54
C ALA A 337 -15.35 17.37 -1.74
N ARG A 338 -15.02 17.32 -0.44
CA ARG A 338 -15.36 16.21 0.47
C ARG A 338 -16.85 16.14 0.79
N ASP A 339 -17.65 17.15 0.43
CA ASP A 339 -19.11 17.11 0.48
C ASP A 339 -19.72 16.08 -0.50
N LEU A 340 -18.96 15.65 -1.52
CA LEU A 340 -19.32 14.54 -2.41
C LEU A 340 -19.04 13.16 -1.82
N LEU A 341 -18.46 13.06 -0.61
CA LEU A 341 -18.07 11.80 0.01
C LEU A 341 -19.04 11.40 1.14
N ASP A 342 -19.45 10.12 1.14
CA ASP A 342 -20.07 9.47 2.29
C ASP A 342 -19.01 9.16 3.36
N LEU A 343 -18.50 10.22 4.00
CA LEU A 343 -17.50 10.13 5.08
C LEU A 343 -17.91 9.14 6.19
N PRO A 344 -19.19 9.10 6.66
CA PRO A 344 -19.65 8.08 7.59
C PRO A 344 -19.45 6.64 7.09
N ALA A 345 -19.73 6.34 5.83
CA ALA A 345 -19.52 5.00 5.29
C ALA A 345 -18.04 4.60 5.22
N TYR A 346 -17.10 5.52 4.93
CA TYR A 346 -15.67 5.21 5.03
C TYR A 346 -15.29 4.82 6.47
N TRP A 347 -15.73 5.58 7.47
CA TRP A 347 -15.41 5.29 8.88
C TRP A 347 -16.04 3.97 9.38
N GLN A 348 -17.18 3.57 8.82
CA GLN A 348 -17.83 2.29 9.11
C GLN A 348 -17.17 1.09 8.43
N ARG A 349 -16.56 1.27 7.25
CA ARG A 349 -16.04 0.17 6.41
C ARG A 349 -14.52 0.02 6.41
N SER A 350 -13.75 1.07 6.72
CA SER A 350 -12.30 1.05 6.53
C SER A 350 -11.60 0.02 7.43
N GLY A 351 -10.81 -0.88 6.84
CA GLY A 351 -9.89 -1.80 7.54
C GLY A 351 -8.89 -1.10 8.49
N ARG A 352 -8.76 0.22 8.39
CA ARG A 352 -8.13 1.16 9.34
C ARG A 352 -8.90 1.28 10.68
N ALA A 353 -9.35 0.15 11.21
CA ALA A 353 -10.06 0.06 12.48
C ALA A 353 -9.21 0.68 13.62
N GLY A 354 -9.82 1.53 14.43
CA GLY A 354 -9.14 2.31 15.47
C GLY A 354 -8.63 3.69 15.05
N LEU A 355 -8.59 4.04 13.75
CA LEU A 355 -8.27 5.41 13.33
C LEU A 355 -9.39 6.43 13.57
N GLY A 356 -10.61 6.03 13.94
CA GLY A 356 -11.71 6.95 14.22
C GLY A 356 -12.20 7.70 12.97
N ARG A 357 -12.53 8.99 13.11
CA ARG A 357 -13.08 9.80 12.00
C ARG A 357 -11.94 10.39 11.20
N TRP A 358 -11.49 9.65 10.19
CA TRP A 358 -10.27 9.95 9.45
C TRP A 358 -10.53 10.51 8.03
N THR A 359 -9.55 11.25 7.52
CA THR A 359 -9.46 11.66 6.11
C THR A 359 -8.01 11.71 5.65
N SER A 360 -7.79 11.69 4.34
CA SER A 360 -6.48 11.95 3.72
C SER A 360 -6.25 13.45 3.49
N LEU A 361 -5.00 13.89 3.66
CA LEU A 361 -4.55 15.27 3.45
C LEU A 361 -3.29 15.28 2.58
N VAL A 362 -3.24 16.19 1.62
CA VAL A 362 -2.06 16.50 0.78
C VAL A 362 -1.71 17.96 0.96
N THR A 363 -0.55 18.23 1.56
CA THR A 363 0.03 19.56 1.75
C THR A 363 1.10 19.88 0.70
N SER A 364 1.74 18.86 0.12
CA SER A 364 2.76 18.99 -0.93
C SER A 364 2.69 17.84 -1.93
N ARG A 365 3.13 18.09 -3.17
CA ARG A 365 3.08 17.16 -4.31
C ARG A 365 4.47 16.91 -4.88
N GLY A 366 4.80 15.65 -5.14
CA GLY A 366 6.02 15.24 -5.84
C GLY A 366 7.27 15.21 -4.96
N CYS A 367 8.34 14.65 -5.51
CA CYS A 367 9.58 14.40 -4.77
C CYS A 367 10.81 14.64 -5.67
N PRO A 368 11.88 15.31 -5.18
CA PRO A 368 13.08 15.59 -5.97
C PRO A 368 14.07 14.42 -5.99
N PHE A 369 13.83 13.35 -5.22
CA PHE A 369 14.71 12.19 -5.13
C PHE A 369 14.47 11.20 -6.28
N HIS A 370 15.45 10.33 -6.53
CA HIS A 370 15.48 9.44 -7.69
C HIS A 370 15.58 7.95 -7.27
N CYS A 371 14.72 7.54 -6.33
CA CYS A 371 14.69 6.16 -5.86
C CYS A 371 14.25 5.22 -7.00
N VAL A 372 15.01 4.14 -7.24
CA VAL A 372 14.92 3.28 -8.45
C VAL A 372 13.52 2.67 -8.67
N PHE A 373 12.78 2.42 -7.60
CA PHE A 373 11.46 1.78 -7.58
C PHE A 373 10.27 2.76 -7.52
N CYS A 374 10.53 4.07 -7.46
CA CYS A 374 9.51 5.04 -7.03
C CYS A 374 8.81 5.73 -8.22
N SER A 375 7.57 5.33 -8.47
CA SER A 375 6.73 5.82 -9.58
C SER A 375 6.18 7.23 -9.40
N THR A 376 6.25 7.85 -8.21
CA THR A 376 5.68 9.19 -7.92
C THR A 376 5.98 10.27 -8.99
N HIS A 377 7.18 10.19 -9.56
CA HIS A 377 7.67 11.13 -10.56
C HIS A 377 6.97 11.05 -11.92
N THR A 378 6.23 9.97 -12.22
CA THR A 378 5.41 9.86 -13.43
C THR A 378 4.16 10.73 -13.36
N VAL A 379 3.72 11.08 -12.14
CA VAL A 379 2.55 11.93 -11.90
C VAL A 379 2.95 13.39 -11.67
N TRP A 380 3.77 13.63 -10.64
CA TRP A 380 4.08 14.99 -10.17
C TRP A 380 5.36 15.58 -10.79
N GLY A 381 6.04 14.84 -11.65
CA GLY A 381 7.40 15.17 -12.11
C GLY A 381 8.43 15.06 -10.98
N ARG A 382 9.63 15.60 -11.20
CA ARG A 382 10.73 15.64 -10.20
C ARG A 382 10.81 16.97 -9.42
N ARG A 383 9.71 17.72 -9.33
CA ARG A 383 9.64 19.01 -8.60
C ARG A 383 8.67 18.89 -7.43
N TRP A 384 9.19 19.00 -6.22
CA TRP A 384 8.36 19.20 -5.02
C TRP A 384 7.75 20.59 -5.04
N ARG A 385 6.45 20.66 -4.77
CA ARG A 385 5.64 21.89 -4.72
C ARG A 385 4.71 21.78 -3.52
N ALA A 386 4.42 22.89 -2.85
CA ALA A 386 3.78 22.84 -1.54
C ALA A 386 2.83 24.02 -1.30
N ARG A 387 1.75 23.74 -0.58
CA ARG A 387 0.77 24.72 -0.10
C ARG A 387 1.33 25.53 1.07
N SER A 388 0.91 26.78 1.25
CA SER A 388 1.31 27.58 2.41
C SER A 388 0.83 26.96 3.74
N PRO A 389 1.49 27.24 4.87
CA PRO A 389 0.96 26.90 6.18
C PRO A 389 -0.46 27.42 6.40
N GLU A 390 -0.76 28.63 5.92
CA GLU A 390 -2.05 29.31 6.05
C GLU A 390 -3.17 28.57 5.30
N ASN A 391 -2.91 28.10 4.08
CA ASN A 391 -3.85 27.33 3.26
C ASN A 391 -4.10 25.94 3.86
N VAL A 392 -3.05 25.25 4.32
CA VAL A 392 -3.17 23.97 5.04
C VAL A 392 -3.96 24.13 6.35
N LEU A 393 -3.72 25.20 7.10
CA LEU A 393 -4.45 25.53 8.32
C LEU A 393 -5.89 26.02 8.06
N ALA A 394 -6.23 26.46 6.84
CA ALA A 394 -7.62 26.70 6.43
C ALA A 394 -8.39 25.39 6.30
N GLU A 395 -7.83 24.42 5.56
CA GLU A 395 -8.43 23.09 5.42
C GLU A 395 -8.54 22.37 6.78
N LEU A 396 -7.49 22.34 7.59
CA LEU A 396 -7.53 21.68 8.91
C LEU A 396 -8.62 22.26 9.84
N ARG A 397 -8.94 23.56 9.75
CA ARG A 397 -10.08 24.15 10.47
C ARG A 397 -11.44 23.70 9.91
N GLU A 398 -11.54 23.40 8.62
CA GLU A 398 -12.74 22.82 8.01
C GLU A 398 -12.91 21.36 8.42
N LEU A 399 -11.86 20.55 8.33
CA LEU A 399 -11.89 19.14 8.73
C LEU A 399 -12.28 18.99 10.22
N ALA A 400 -11.79 19.87 11.09
CA ALA A 400 -12.20 19.93 12.50
C ALA A 400 -13.70 20.28 12.69
N ARG A 401 -14.28 21.14 11.83
CA ARG A 401 -15.73 21.47 11.84
C ARG A 401 -16.59 20.31 11.34
N LEU A 402 -16.10 19.53 10.38
CA LEU A 402 -16.71 18.27 9.95
C LEU A 402 -16.58 17.15 11.00
N GLY A 403 -15.91 17.41 12.12
CA GLY A 403 -15.72 16.46 13.21
C GLY A 403 -14.70 15.37 12.92
N LEU A 404 -13.81 15.56 11.93
CA LEU A 404 -12.69 14.65 11.70
C LEU A 404 -11.68 14.78 12.86
N ASP A 405 -11.14 13.65 13.31
CA ASP A 405 -10.21 13.54 14.43
C ASP A 405 -8.92 12.76 14.12
N THR A 406 -8.75 12.30 12.87
CA THR A 406 -7.48 11.72 12.36
C THR A 406 -7.15 12.23 10.95
N ILE A 407 -5.87 12.51 10.71
CA ILE A 407 -5.30 12.87 9.42
C ILE A 407 -4.34 11.77 8.94
N SER A 408 -4.58 11.26 7.73
CA SER A 408 -3.65 10.45 6.95
C SER A 408 -2.88 11.39 6.02
N LEU A 409 -1.59 11.57 6.25
CA LEU A 409 -0.75 12.55 5.54
C LEU A 409 -0.09 11.89 4.32
N GLU A 410 -0.61 12.18 3.13
CA GLU A 410 -0.26 11.47 1.89
C GLU A 410 0.90 12.10 1.12
N ASP A 411 1.50 13.19 1.61
CA ASP A 411 2.64 13.87 0.98
C ASP A 411 3.80 12.90 0.67
N ASP A 412 4.30 12.91 -0.57
CA ASP A 412 5.51 12.15 -0.97
C ASP A 412 6.76 12.53 -0.13
N ASN A 413 6.79 13.77 0.38
CA ASN A 413 7.87 14.28 1.22
C ASN A 413 7.45 15.53 2.01
N PHE A 414 6.60 15.36 3.03
CA PHE A 414 6.18 16.46 3.93
C PHE A 414 7.38 17.21 4.55
N SER A 415 8.43 16.48 4.92
CA SER A 415 9.62 16.98 5.61
C SER A 415 10.77 17.37 4.68
N LEU A 416 10.49 17.83 3.46
CA LEU A 416 11.55 18.43 2.61
C LEU A 416 11.93 19.83 3.11
N ASP A 417 10.94 20.62 3.50
CA ASP A 417 11.08 21.94 4.13
C ASP A 417 10.66 21.83 5.61
N LEU A 418 11.65 21.89 6.49
CA LEU A 418 11.46 21.70 7.94
C LEU A 418 10.83 22.94 8.61
N GLU A 419 11.06 24.15 8.08
CA GLU A 419 10.47 25.37 8.64
C GLU A 419 9.00 25.46 8.28
N ARG A 420 8.64 25.16 7.03
CA ARG A 420 7.24 25.04 6.60
C ARG A 420 6.50 23.93 7.37
N ALA A 421 7.10 22.76 7.49
CA ALA A 421 6.53 21.66 8.26
C ALA A 421 6.34 22.05 9.74
N ALA A 422 7.34 22.72 10.34
CA ALA A 422 7.25 23.22 11.70
C ALA A 422 6.15 24.30 11.86
N ALA A 423 6.00 25.21 10.90
CA ALA A 423 4.97 26.25 10.91
C ALA A 423 3.55 25.66 10.86
N ILE A 424 3.31 24.64 10.02
CA ILE A 424 2.03 23.90 9.98
C ILE A 424 1.73 23.27 11.34
N LEU A 425 2.68 22.52 11.91
CA LEU A 425 2.47 21.80 13.17
C LEU A 425 2.35 22.74 14.37
N GLN A 426 3.12 23.83 14.41
CA GLN A 426 3.01 24.84 15.46
C GLN A 426 1.67 25.60 15.36
N GLY A 427 1.21 25.93 14.14
CA GLY A 427 -0.12 26.51 13.90
C GLY A 427 -1.28 25.59 14.30
N VAL A 428 -1.15 24.27 14.13
CA VAL A 428 -2.10 23.26 14.64
C VAL A 428 -2.19 23.31 16.17
N ILE A 429 -1.03 23.39 16.84
CA ILE A 429 -0.94 23.45 18.30
C ILE A 429 -1.54 24.76 18.84
N ASP A 430 -1.18 25.90 18.25
CA ASP A 430 -1.59 27.25 18.71
C ASP A 430 -3.07 27.54 18.47
N GLN A 431 -3.66 26.99 17.40
CA GLN A 431 -5.10 27.04 17.16
C GLN A 431 -5.89 26.03 18.00
N GLY A 432 -5.20 25.22 18.84
CA GLY A 432 -5.82 24.23 19.70
C GLY A 432 -6.45 23.06 18.93
N LEU A 433 -6.11 22.86 17.66
CA LEU A 433 -6.62 21.77 16.84
C LEU A 433 -6.17 20.41 17.41
N ARG A 434 -7.03 19.40 17.28
CA ARG A 434 -6.83 18.07 17.88
C ARG A 434 -7.07 16.98 16.84
N PHE A 435 -5.98 16.46 16.31
CA PHE A 435 -5.96 15.35 15.36
C PHE A 435 -4.97 14.29 15.83
N ARG A 436 -5.26 13.02 15.57
CA ARG A 436 -4.21 12.00 15.44
C ARG A 436 -3.61 12.10 14.04
N TRP A 437 -2.30 11.94 13.90
CA TRP A 437 -1.65 11.96 12.58
C TRP A 437 -0.95 10.63 12.29
N ALA A 438 -1.08 10.17 11.05
CA ALA A 438 -0.38 9.02 10.50
C ALA A 438 0.35 9.40 9.20
N THR A 439 1.51 8.80 8.96
CA THR A 439 2.33 9.00 7.76
C THR A 439 2.39 7.71 6.94
N PRO A 440 1.33 7.33 6.20
CA PRO A 440 1.25 6.04 5.50
C PRO A 440 2.39 5.84 4.49
N ASN A 441 2.81 6.89 3.79
CA ASN A 441 3.86 6.82 2.77
C ASN A 441 5.29 6.85 3.36
N GLY A 442 5.40 7.08 4.67
CA GLY A 442 6.67 7.21 5.38
C GLY A 442 7.41 8.53 5.11
N LEU A 443 8.15 9.02 6.10
CA LEU A 443 9.00 10.19 5.99
C LEU A 443 10.45 9.79 5.69
N ARG A 444 11.19 10.66 5.02
CA ARG A 444 12.62 10.45 4.76
C ARG A 444 13.41 10.68 6.06
N GLY A 445 13.81 9.59 6.71
CA GLY A 445 14.40 9.61 8.06
C GLY A 445 15.54 10.60 8.27
N ASP A 446 16.47 10.71 7.32
CA ASP A 446 17.62 11.62 7.42
C ASP A 446 17.30 13.13 7.36
N ARG A 447 16.03 13.50 7.12
CA ARG A 447 15.57 14.90 7.15
C ARG A 447 14.94 15.32 8.46
N LEU A 448 14.62 14.40 9.36
CA LEU A 448 13.96 14.75 10.61
C LEU A 448 14.98 15.28 11.64
N ASP A 449 14.52 16.16 12.52
CA ASP A 449 15.28 16.69 13.65
C ASP A 449 14.46 16.68 14.95
N ARG A 450 15.13 16.94 16.08
CA ARG A 450 14.51 16.95 17.41
C ARG A 450 13.39 17.98 17.57
N ARG A 451 13.42 19.10 16.84
CA ARG A 451 12.39 20.15 16.87
C ARG A 451 11.13 19.68 16.14
N LEU A 452 11.28 19.15 14.92
CA LEU A 452 10.15 18.64 14.14
C LEU A 452 9.53 17.39 14.81
N LEU A 453 10.34 16.48 15.36
CA LEU A 453 9.84 15.35 16.15
C LEU A 453 9.05 15.81 17.39
N SER A 454 9.54 16.83 18.12
CA SER A 454 8.83 17.42 19.25
C SER A 454 7.50 18.06 18.84
N LEU A 455 7.47 18.77 17.70
CA LEU A 455 6.26 19.34 17.12
C LEU A 455 5.27 18.26 16.66
N MET A 456 5.73 17.19 16.02
CA MET A 456 4.89 16.04 15.64
C MET A 456 4.21 15.41 16.86
N LYS A 457 4.96 15.14 17.94
CA LYS A 457 4.35 14.65 19.18
C LYS A 457 3.32 15.62 19.77
N ARG A 458 3.64 16.93 19.82
CA ARG A 458 2.73 17.97 20.35
C ARG A 458 1.48 18.18 19.48
N ALA A 459 1.58 17.97 18.17
CA ALA A 459 0.48 18.09 17.21
C ALA A 459 -0.41 16.82 17.11
N GLY A 460 0.01 15.71 17.73
CA GLY A 460 -0.78 14.48 17.85
C GLY A 460 -0.37 13.32 16.92
N PHE A 461 0.86 13.28 16.41
CA PHE A 461 1.35 12.11 15.67
C PHE A 461 1.39 10.89 16.61
N SER A 462 0.62 9.85 16.27
CA SER A 462 0.55 8.61 17.06
C SER A 462 1.74 7.69 16.77
N GLN A 463 2.21 7.70 15.53
CA GLN A 463 3.46 7.08 15.09
C GLN A 463 4.03 7.85 13.90
N VAL A 464 5.35 7.99 13.81
CA VAL A 464 6.05 8.44 12.59
C VAL A 464 6.67 7.23 11.91
N LYS A 465 6.30 6.96 10.66
CA LYS A 465 6.99 5.94 9.84
C LYS A 465 8.20 6.57 9.15
N VAL A 466 9.39 5.95 9.24
CA VAL A 466 10.60 6.36 8.54
C VAL A 466 10.94 5.38 7.43
N ALA A 467 11.01 5.86 6.19
CA ALA A 467 11.26 5.02 5.03
C ALA A 467 12.77 4.81 4.84
N VAL A 468 13.28 3.63 5.23
CA VAL A 468 14.71 3.27 5.19
C VAL A 468 15.09 2.58 3.88
N GLU A 469 14.20 1.70 3.41
CA GLU A 469 14.37 0.71 2.34
C GLU A 469 15.47 -0.31 2.63
N SER A 470 16.74 0.11 2.63
CA SER A 470 17.89 -0.78 2.83
C SER A 470 18.86 -0.19 3.86
N GLY A 471 19.29 -1.03 4.79
CA GLY A 471 20.29 -0.69 5.80
C GLY A 471 21.72 -0.88 5.33
N HIS A 472 21.94 -1.46 4.14
CA HIS A 472 23.28 -1.59 3.58
C HIS A 472 23.70 -0.32 2.81
N PRO A 473 24.84 0.33 3.13
CA PRO A 473 25.22 1.62 2.53
C PRO A 473 25.32 1.59 1.00
N ARG A 474 25.88 0.54 0.40
CA ARG A 474 25.99 0.40 -1.07
C ARG A 474 24.59 0.33 -1.70
N VAL A 475 23.74 -0.57 -1.20
CA VAL A 475 22.40 -0.80 -1.73
C VAL A 475 21.56 0.49 -1.62
N ASN A 476 21.57 1.16 -0.47
CA ASN A 476 20.83 2.42 -0.30
C ASN A 476 21.30 3.55 -1.26
N ARG A 477 22.62 3.65 -1.49
CA ARG A 477 23.25 4.72 -2.28
C ARG A 477 23.20 4.51 -3.79
N GLU A 478 23.40 3.27 -4.24
CA GLU A 478 23.73 2.93 -5.64
C GLU A 478 22.63 2.10 -6.32
N VAL A 479 22.08 1.10 -5.62
CA VAL A 479 21.01 0.23 -6.14
C VAL A 479 19.64 0.91 -5.99
N VAL A 480 19.22 1.18 -4.76
CA VAL A 480 17.96 1.86 -4.43
C VAL A 480 18.01 3.34 -4.82
N ARG A 481 19.22 3.92 -4.89
CA ARG A 481 19.51 5.34 -5.24
C ARG A 481 18.88 6.37 -4.29
N LYS A 482 18.36 5.95 -3.13
CA LYS A 482 17.76 6.83 -2.11
C LYS A 482 18.80 7.70 -1.42
N LYS A 483 20.03 7.20 -1.25
CA LYS A 483 21.17 7.93 -0.66
C LYS A 483 20.81 8.51 0.71
N LEU A 484 20.19 7.68 1.56
CA LEU A 484 19.78 8.01 2.92
C LEU A 484 20.99 8.06 3.84
N ASP A 485 21.09 9.08 4.69
CA ASP A 485 22.05 9.05 5.80
C ASP A 485 21.57 8.07 6.89
N LEU A 486 22.21 6.90 6.92
CA LEU A 486 21.94 5.83 7.89
C LEU A 486 22.47 6.15 9.29
N ALA A 487 23.44 7.06 9.44
CA ALA A 487 23.87 7.54 10.76
C ALA A 487 22.83 8.52 11.32
N LYS A 488 22.40 9.49 10.51
CA LYS A 488 21.33 10.43 10.89
C LYS A 488 20.00 9.74 11.19
N THR A 489 19.69 8.66 10.46
CA THR A 489 18.50 7.84 10.71
C THR A 489 18.51 7.17 12.09
N ARG A 490 19.69 6.75 12.60
CA ARG A 490 19.85 6.25 13.98
C ARG A 490 19.55 7.33 15.02
N GLU A 491 20.14 8.52 14.84
CA GLU A 491 19.88 9.67 15.71
C GLU A 491 18.38 10.01 15.79
N VAL A 492 17.69 9.99 14.65
CA VAL A 492 16.27 10.32 14.55
C VAL A 492 15.38 9.32 15.28
N VAL A 493 15.66 8.02 15.17
CA VAL A 493 14.95 6.98 15.93
C VAL A 493 15.20 7.13 17.43
N ALA A 494 16.46 7.33 17.85
CA ALA A 494 16.82 7.53 19.25
C ALA A 494 16.16 8.81 19.82
N GLN A 495 16.21 9.94 19.11
CA GLN A 495 15.59 11.20 19.53
C GLN A 495 14.06 11.11 19.59
N ALA A 496 13.42 10.35 18.70
CA ALA A 496 11.99 10.08 18.78
C ALA A 496 11.65 9.22 20.02
N SER A 497 12.45 8.20 20.31
CA SER A 497 12.34 7.37 21.50
C SER A 497 12.51 8.19 22.80
N GLU A 498 13.54 9.03 22.90
CA GLU A 498 13.74 9.98 24.01
C GLU A 498 12.55 10.93 24.21
N LEU A 499 11.97 11.43 23.11
CA LEU A 499 10.77 12.26 23.14
C LEU A 499 9.49 11.47 23.48
N GLY A 500 9.55 10.13 23.50
CA GLY A 500 8.40 9.24 23.64
C GLY A 500 7.41 9.36 22.48
N LEU A 501 7.91 9.50 21.26
CA LEU A 501 7.15 9.49 20.00
C LEU A 501 7.39 8.14 19.30
N PRO A 502 6.38 7.26 19.20
CA PRO A 502 6.55 5.98 18.53
C PRO A 502 7.03 6.15 17.08
N THR A 503 8.02 5.35 16.69
CA THR A 503 8.51 5.29 15.30
C THR A 503 8.42 3.88 14.77
N ALA A 504 8.13 3.74 13.48
CA ALA A 504 8.27 2.47 12.76
C ALA A 504 9.06 2.69 11.47
N ALA A 505 9.64 1.63 10.89
CA ALA A 505 10.45 1.74 9.67
C ALA A 505 9.84 0.97 8.49
N PHE A 506 10.08 1.45 7.28
CA PHE A 506 9.89 0.67 6.06
C PHE A 506 11.23 0.15 5.54
N PHE A 507 11.26 -1.15 5.23
CA PHE A 507 12.35 -1.84 4.55
C PHE A 507 11.84 -2.51 3.28
N VAL A 508 12.67 -2.56 2.26
CA VAL A 508 12.39 -3.19 0.95
C VAL A 508 13.58 -4.08 0.63
N LEU A 509 13.33 -5.39 0.49
CA LEU A 509 14.34 -6.40 0.17
C LEU A 509 14.14 -6.94 -1.25
N GLY A 510 15.20 -7.46 -1.86
CA GLY A 510 15.08 -8.14 -3.17
C GLY A 510 15.22 -7.20 -4.36
N PHE A 511 16.09 -6.18 -4.26
CA PHE A 511 16.52 -5.46 -5.46
C PHE A 511 17.44 -6.34 -6.32
N PRO A 512 17.38 -6.30 -7.67
CA PRO A 512 18.19 -7.13 -8.56
C PRO A 512 19.69 -7.17 -8.25
N GLU A 513 20.25 -6.03 -7.85
CA GLU A 513 21.67 -5.87 -7.50
C GLU A 513 21.97 -6.04 -6.00
N GLU A 514 20.96 -6.27 -5.15
CA GLU A 514 21.16 -6.55 -3.72
C GLU A 514 21.46 -8.03 -3.50
N SER A 515 22.59 -8.34 -2.87
CA SER A 515 22.95 -9.72 -2.52
C SER A 515 22.26 -10.17 -1.21
N PRO A 516 22.07 -11.50 -1.00
CA PRO A 516 21.48 -12.02 0.24
C PRO A 516 22.21 -11.60 1.53
N ALA A 517 23.53 -11.37 1.48
CA ALA A 517 24.31 -10.86 2.62
C ALA A 517 23.99 -9.39 2.95
N GLU A 518 23.63 -8.59 1.94
CA GLU A 518 23.22 -7.20 2.12
C GLU A 518 21.77 -7.12 2.63
N MET A 519 20.90 -8.05 2.23
CA MET A 519 19.58 -8.22 2.84
C MET A 519 19.70 -8.52 4.35
N LEU A 520 20.55 -9.47 4.73
CA LEU A 520 20.86 -9.75 6.15
C LEU A 520 21.44 -8.53 6.89
N THR A 521 22.16 -7.66 6.19
CA THR A 521 22.67 -6.40 6.75
C THR A 521 21.55 -5.37 6.95
N SER A 522 20.60 -5.27 6.03
CA SER A 522 19.37 -4.48 6.19
C SER A 522 18.51 -4.97 7.37
N ILE A 523 18.36 -6.28 7.54
CA ILE A 523 17.66 -6.89 8.68
C ILE A 523 18.43 -6.60 10.00
N GLY A 524 19.76 -6.72 9.98
CA GLY A 524 20.61 -6.34 11.11
C GLY A 524 20.45 -4.88 11.52
N PHE A 525 20.34 -3.96 10.55
CA PHE A 525 20.07 -2.54 10.81
C PHE A 525 18.66 -2.30 11.38
N ALA A 526 17.65 -3.06 10.94
CA ALA A 526 16.31 -2.97 11.53
C ALA A 526 16.32 -3.35 13.03
N LEU A 527 17.08 -4.37 13.41
CA LEU A 527 17.26 -4.75 14.83
C LEU A 527 18.11 -3.74 15.61
N GLU A 528 19.09 -3.09 14.98
CA GLU A 528 19.82 -1.98 15.58
C GLU A 528 18.89 -0.79 15.88
N LEU A 529 18.02 -0.41 14.94
CA LEU A 529 17.00 0.60 15.17
C LEU A 529 15.99 0.17 16.26
N LYS A 530 15.63 -1.12 16.34
CA LYS A 530 14.80 -1.66 17.44
C LYS A 530 15.46 -1.45 18.81
N ALA A 531 16.77 -1.68 18.92
CA ALA A 531 17.53 -1.41 20.14
C ALA A 531 17.59 0.09 20.50
N LEU A 532 17.49 0.98 19.50
CA LEU A 532 17.36 2.43 19.69
C LEU A 532 15.92 2.92 19.97
N GLY A 533 14.94 2.01 20.05
CA GLY A 533 13.54 2.31 20.41
C GLY A 533 12.56 2.35 19.23
N LEU A 534 12.92 1.82 18.06
CA LEU A 534 11.98 1.62 16.96
C LEU A 534 10.87 0.62 17.36
N SER A 535 9.61 1.06 17.28
CA SER A 535 8.43 0.31 17.75
C SER A 535 7.86 -0.71 16.74
N GLY A 536 8.27 -0.64 15.47
CA GLY A 536 7.77 -1.52 14.40
C GLY A 536 8.63 -1.45 13.14
N ALA A 537 8.60 -2.50 12.31
CA ALA A 537 9.24 -2.49 11.00
C ALA A 537 8.43 -3.31 10.00
N ASP A 538 7.99 -2.67 8.92
CA ASP A 538 7.31 -3.35 7.81
C ASP A 538 8.35 -3.71 6.75
N PHE A 539 8.47 -5.01 6.44
CA PHE A 539 9.38 -5.53 5.44
C PHE A 539 8.62 -5.90 4.17
N PHE A 540 8.89 -5.16 3.09
CA PHE A 540 8.33 -5.32 1.75
C PHE A 540 9.34 -5.98 0.80
N MET A 541 8.85 -6.37 -0.37
CA MET A 541 9.63 -6.83 -1.51
C MET A 541 9.74 -5.72 -2.57
N ALA A 542 10.84 -5.69 -3.33
CA ALA A 542 11.01 -4.72 -4.41
C ALA A 542 10.04 -5.02 -5.57
N THR A 543 9.15 -4.07 -5.89
CA THR A 543 8.11 -4.23 -6.92
C THR A 543 8.42 -3.38 -8.16
N PRO A 544 8.44 -3.96 -9.38
CA PRO A 544 8.77 -3.25 -10.62
C PRO A 544 7.55 -2.50 -11.19
N TYR A 545 7.17 -1.38 -10.57
CA TYR A 545 6.01 -0.60 -11.00
C TYR A 545 6.21 0.09 -12.36
N PRO A 546 5.13 0.30 -13.15
CA PRO A 546 5.18 1.03 -14.42
C PRO A 546 5.82 2.43 -14.33
N GLY A 547 6.74 2.71 -15.26
CA GLY A 547 7.47 3.97 -15.33
C GLY A 547 8.62 4.12 -14.32
N THR A 548 9.10 3.02 -13.73
CA THR A 548 10.26 3.02 -12.82
C THR A 548 11.54 2.51 -13.51
N ASP A 549 12.70 3.03 -13.06
CA ASP A 549 14.02 2.48 -13.43
C ASP A 549 14.07 0.96 -13.16
N LEU A 550 13.47 0.50 -12.05
CA LEU A 550 13.45 -0.89 -11.62
C LEU A 550 12.71 -1.81 -12.60
N LEU A 551 11.58 -1.38 -13.16
CA LEU A 551 10.89 -2.15 -14.20
C LEU A 551 11.71 -2.23 -15.49
N ALA A 552 12.29 -1.10 -15.92
CA ALA A 552 13.13 -1.08 -17.12
C ALA A 552 14.36 -2.01 -16.98
N GLN A 553 15.02 -1.99 -15.82
CA GLN A 553 16.11 -2.91 -15.46
C GLN A 553 15.65 -4.37 -15.48
N ALA A 554 14.51 -4.67 -14.86
CA ALA A 554 13.99 -6.04 -14.80
C ALA A 554 13.59 -6.60 -16.18
N GLN A 555 13.08 -5.74 -17.06
CA GLN A 555 12.77 -6.09 -18.45
C GLN A 555 14.03 -6.30 -19.30
N GLU A 556 15.01 -5.39 -19.23
CA GLU A 556 16.28 -5.49 -19.95
C GLU A 556 17.08 -6.74 -19.56
N GLN A 557 17.05 -7.11 -18.27
CA GLN A 557 17.85 -8.19 -17.70
C GLN A 557 17.09 -9.53 -17.57
N GLY A 558 15.82 -9.58 -17.97
CA GLY A 558 15.01 -10.81 -17.94
C GLY A 558 14.67 -11.33 -16.53
N LEU A 559 14.46 -10.41 -15.58
CA LEU A 559 14.34 -10.70 -14.14
C LEU A 559 12.91 -10.68 -13.58
N LEU A 560 11.90 -10.49 -14.44
CA LEU A 560 10.50 -10.55 -14.04
C LEU A 560 10.05 -11.99 -13.78
N LEU A 561 9.42 -12.24 -12.63
CA LEU A 561 8.78 -13.53 -12.33
C LEU A 561 7.34 -13.64 -12.85
N LEU A 562 6.72 -12.51 -13.20
CA LEU A 562 5.32 -12.40 -13.60
C LEU A 562 5.22 -12.17 -15.11
N GLY A 563 4.27 -12.84 -15.78
CA GLY A 563 3.95 -12.58 -17.17
C GLY A 563 3.28 -11.21 -17.37
N GLU A 564 3.15 -10.76 -18.62
CA GLU A 564 2.56 -9.45 -18.95
C GLU A 564 1.13 -9.25 -18.41
N ALA A 565 0.35 -10.35 -18.31
CA ALA A 565 -1.00 -10.34 -17.74
C ALA A 565 -1.04 -10.34 -16.20
N GLU A 566 0.06 -10.73 -15.55
CA GLU A 566 0.17 -10.88 -14.09
C GLU A 566 0.88 -9.67 -13.45
N LEU A 567 1.79 -9.02 -14.19
CA LEU A 567 2.51 -7.81 -13.79
C LEU A 567 1.61 -6.64 -13.29
N PRO A 568 0.36 -6.43 -13.80
CA PRO A 568 -0.57 -5.45 -13.22
C PRO A 568 -0.91 -5.68 -11.74
N PHE A 569 -0.81 -6.93 -11.27
CA PHE A 569 -1.10 -7.34 -9.89
C PHE A 569 0.16 -7.45 -9.03
N ALA A 570 1.33 -7.04 -9.54
CA ALA A 570 2.57 -6.98 -8.77
C ALA A 570 2.42 -6.03 -7.57
N ASN A 571 2.67 -6.55 -6.36
CA ASN A 571 2.51 -5.82 -5.11
C ASN A 571 3.78 -5.90 -4.24
N ALA A 572 3.76 -5.26 -3.08
CA ALA A 572 4.90 -5.16 -2.16
C ALA A 572 5.06 -6.38 -1.21
N PHE A 573 4.21 -7.39 -1.36
CA PHE A 573 4.12 -8.55 -0.46
C PHE A 573 4.47 -9.89 -1.15
N CYS A 574 4.36 -9.95 -2.48
CA CYS A 574 4.64 -11.13 -3.30
C CYS A 574 5.90 -10.93 -4.18
N PRO A 575 6.76 -11.95 -4.35
CA PRO A 575 7.90 -11.84 -5.26
C PRO A 575 7.46 -11.59 -6.70
N SER A 576 7.96 -10.51 -7.29
CA SER A 576 7.75 -10.15 -8.70
C SER A 576 9.05 -10.08 -9.50
N LEU A 577 10.18 -10.26 -8.82
CA LEU A 577 11.55 -10.19 -9.33
C LEU A 577 12.40 -11.38 -8.87
N CYS A 578 13.46 -11.68 -9.60
CA CYS A 578 14.57 -12.54 -9.19
C CYS A 578 15.94 -11.88 -9.51
N SER A 579 17.04 -12.57 -9.20
CA SER A 579 18.37 -12.21 -9.69
C SER A 579 19.24 -13.46 -9.88
N PRO A 580 20.44 -13.35 -10.49
CA PRO A 580 21.44 -14.43 -10.50
C PRO A 580 21.97 -14.83 -9.10
N GLN A 581 21.61 -14.08 -8.04
CA GLN A 581 22.06 -14.32 -6.65
C GLN A 581 20.94 -14.84 -5.74
N TRP A 582 19.66 -14.71 -6.12
CA TRP A 582 18.52 -15.07 -5.28
C TRP A 582 17.23 -15.25 -6.11
N ASP A 583 16.36 -16.14 -5.64
CA ASP A 583 15.07 -16.48 -6.24
C ASP A 583 13.89 -16.06 -5.33
N ALA A 584 12.68 -16.36 -5.78
CA ALA A 584 11.44 -16.07 -5.06
C ALA A 584 11.39 -16.69 -3.65
N ASP A 585 11.92 -17.92 -3.51
CA ASP A 585 11.86 -18.70 -2.28
C ASP A 585 12.86 -18.13 -1.25
N LEU A 586 14.05 -17.73 -1.69
CA LEU A 586 15.04 -17.05 -0.85
C LEU A 586 14.57 -15.64 -0.44
N LEU A 587 13.90 -14.89 -1.32
CA LEU A 587 13.31 -13.60 -0.96
C LEU A 587 12.17 -13.76 0.07
N TRP A 588 11.31 -14.77 -0.11
CA TRP A 588 10.31 -15.16 0.89
C TRP A 588 10.94 -15.50 2.25
N PHE A 589 12.00 -16.32 2.24
CA PHE A 589 12.75 -16.67 3.44
C PHE A 589 13.31 -15.41 4.13
N MET A 590 13.92 -14.49 3.37
CA MET A 590 14.49 -13.25 3.92
C MET A 590 13.42 -12.35 4.56
N VAL A 591 12.27 -12.16 3.92
CA VAL A 591 11.16 -11.35 4.47
C VAL A 591 10.54 -12.03 5.71
N ARG A 592 10.39 -13.36 5.71
CA ARG A 592 9.92 -14.12 6.89
C ARG A 592 10.93 -14.07 8.05
N LEU A 593 12.22 -14.22 7.77
CA LEU A 593 13.31 -14.08 8.74
C LEU A 593 13.35 -12.66 9.32
N ALA A 594 13.21 -11.64 8.48
CA ALA A 594 13.20 -10.24 8.87
C ALA A 594 12.07 -9.92 9.86
N ARG A 595 10.82 -10.22 9.46
CA ARG A 595 9.63 -10.03 10.31
C ARG A 595 9.75 -10.83 11.60
N GLY A 596 10.08 -12.11 11.52
CA GLY A 596 10.17 -12.99 12.69
C GLY A 596 11.28 -12.62 13.68
N ALA A 597 12.45 -12.19 13.20
CA ALA A 597 13.51 -11.69 14.06
C ALA A 597 13.15 -10.32 14.68
N PHE A 598 12.49 -9.44 13.93
CA PHE A 598 12.00 -8.15 14.44
C PHE A 598 10.89 -8.34 15.50
N ASP A 599 9.98 -9.28 15.30
CA ASP A 599 8.98 -9.69 16.30
C ASP A 599 9.62 -10.27 17.58
N GLY A 600 10.88 -10.74 17.50
CA GLY A 600 11.58 -11.40 18.60
C GLY A 600 11.30 -12.90 18.73
N ARG A 601 10.88 -13.58 17.65
CA ARG A 601 10.65 -15.04 17.62
C ARG A 601 12.01 -15.76 17.80
N PRO A 602 12.27 -16.48 18.91
CA PRO A 602 13.64 -16.84 19.31
C PRO A 602 14.45 -17.59 18.26
N GLY A 603 13.90 -18.64 17.66
CA GLY A 603 14.61 -19.44 16.64
C GLY A 603 14.92 -18.69 15.35
N LEU A 604 14.19 -17.61 15.02
CA LEU A 604 14.50 -16.77 13.86
C LEU A 604 15.53 -15.68 14.18
N ALA A 605 15.57 -15.20 15.42
CA ALA A 605 16.67 -14.35 15.91
C ALA A 605 17.99 -15.13 15.99
N GLU A 606 17.95 -16.38 16.47
CA GLU A 606 19.10 -17.29 16.48
C GLU A 606 19.56 -17.62 15.05
N LEU A 607 18.63 -17.97 14.16
CA LEU A 607 18.94 -18.25 12.75
C LEU A 607 19.57 -17.03 12.04
N LEU A 608 19.12 -15.82 12.34
CA LEU A 608 19.72 -14.59 11.84
C LEU A 608 21.14 -14.36 12.36
N ALA A 609 21.40 -14.61 13.65
CA ALA A 609 22.75 -14.53 14.23
C ALA A 609 23.70 -15.51 13.52
N ARG A 610 23.29 -16.79 13.42
CA ARG A 610 24.03 -17.83 12.69
C ARG A 610 24.28 -17.46 11.22
N CYS A 611 23.29 -16.93 10.51
CA CYS A 611 23.45 -16.45 9.13
C CYS A 611 24.45 -15.30 8.97
N ARG A 612 24.71 -14.52 10.04
CA ARG A 612 25.72 -13.45 10.07
C ARG A 612 27.10 -13.93 10.52
N GLU A 613 27.18 -14.95 11.37
CA GLU A 613 28.42 -15.50 11.92
C GLU A 613 29.04 -16.57 11.01
N GLU A 614 28.24 -17.56 10.59
CA GLU A 614 28.67 -18.68 9.74
C GLU A 614 28.54 -18.35 8.24
N GLY A 615 27.74 -17.33 7.91
CA GLY A 615 27.35 -16.97 6.55
C GLY A 615 26.15 -17.78 6.04
N LEU A 616 25.26 -17.11 5.31
CA LEU A 616 24.01 -17.66 4.80
C LEU A 616 24.19 -19.00 4.05
N GLU A 617 25.17 -19.09 3.15
CA GLU A 617 25.40 -20.33 2.40
C GLU A 617 25.78 -21.51 3.31
N ALA A 618 26.55 -21.28 4.38
CA ALA A 618 26.91 -22.33 5.32
C ALA A 618 25.68 -22.80 6.10
N VAL A 619 24.87 -21.87 6.61
CA VAL A 619 23.63 -22.18 7.33
C VAL A 619 22.64 -22.90 6.43
N LEU A 620 22.42 -22.45 5.19
CA LEU A 620 21.56 -23.12 4.22
C LEU A 620 22.10 -24.49 3.80
N ARG A 621 23.42 -24.68 3.67
CA ARG A 621 24.04 -25.98 3.37
C ARG A 621 23.90 -26.97 4.54
N GLN A 622 24.10 -26.52 5.79
CA GLN A 622 23.83 -27.33 6.98
C GLN A 622 22.34 -27.64 7.14
N GLY A 623 21.47 -26.69 6.78
CA GLY A 623 20.01 -26.82 6.78
C GLY A 623 19.46 -27.90 5.84
N ARG A 624 20.26 -28.40 4.89
CA ARG A 624 19.88 -29.49 3.94
C ARG A 624 19.59 -30.86 4.59
N GLY A 625 19.55 -30.94 5.93
CA GLY A 625 19.00 -32.07 6.68
C GLY A 625 18.03 -31.72 7.82
N ARG A 626 17.72 -30.44 8.08
CA ARG A 626 16.89 -29.98 9.21
C ARG A 626 16.19 -28.62 8.99
N ALA A 627 14.89 -28.63 8.73
CA ALA A 627 13.94 -27.52 8.97
C ALA A 627 12.47 -28.06 8.96
N SER A 628 11.59 -27.60 9.87
CA SER A 628 10.15 -27.95 9.95
C SER A 628 9.27 -26.85 10.60
N TYR A 629 7.92 -27.01 10.56
CA TYR A 629 6.82 -26.34 11.36
C TYR A 629 5.97 -25.15 10.79
N ALA A 630 4.60 -25.23 10.88
CA ALA A 630 3.57 -24.16 11.11
C ALA A 630 2.08 -24.70 11.23
N VAL A 631 0.97 -23.88 11.26
CA VAL A 631 -0.46 -24.31 11.56
C VAL A 631 -1.80 -23.60 10.97
N GLY A 632 -2.00 -23.13 9.71
CA GLY A 632 -3.28 -22.62 9.03
C GLY A 632 -3.43 -22.80 7.45
N GLY A 633 -4.58 -22.97 6.75
CA GLY A 633 -6.03 -23.16 7.02
C GLY A 633 -6.69 -24.26 6.09
N PRO A 634 -7.84 -24.01 5.38
CA PRO A 634 -8.44 -24.90 4.37
C PRO A 634 -8.99 -24.26 3.05
N GLU A 635 -8.85 -22.96 2.81
CA GLU A 635 -9.23 -22.28 1.54
C GLU A 635 -7.99 -21.93 0.69
N ASP A 636 -6.81 -22.36 1.15
CA ASP A 636 -5.49 -21.94 0.70
C ASP A 636 -5.03 -22.75 -0.54
N SER A 637 -4.95 -22.11 -1.72
CA SER A 637 -4.45 -22.77 -2.95
C SER A 637 -2.93 -22.65 -3.08
N PHE A 638 -2.18 -23.66 -2.62
CA PHE A 638 -0.72 -23.63 -2.62
C PHE A 638 -0.09 -23.90 -4.00
N ILE A 639 0.85 -23.05 -4.41
CA ILE A 639 1.79 -23.28 -5.53
C ILE A 639 3.15 -23.68 -4.95
N LEU A 640 3.66 -24.86 -5.32
CA LEU A 640 4.87 -25.47 -4.74
C LEU A 640 5.91 -25.79 -5.82
N GLN A 641 7.16 -25.38 -5.62
CA GLN A 641 8.29 -25.75 -6.50
C GLN A 641 8.72 -27.21 -6.30
N ALA A 642 9.66 -27.70 -7.11
CA ALA A 642 10.24 -29.04 -6.93
C ALA A 642 11.07 -29.10 -5.65
N GLY A 643 10.67 -29.94 -4.69
CA GLY A 643 11.32 -30.03 -3.39
C GLY A 643 10.66 -31.00 -2.43
N TRP A 644 11.09 -30.92 -1.16
CA TRP A 644 10.54 -31.68 -0.04
C TRP A 644 9.76 -30.72 0.87
N HIS A 645 8.43 -30.79 0.82
CA HIS A 645 7.53 -29.91 1.57
C HIS A 645 6.85 -30.71 2.69
N GLY A 646 7.44 -30.69 3.88
CA GLY A 646 6.74 -31.07 5.11
C GLY A 646 5.97 -29.89 5.72
N PRO A 647 5.57 -29.98 7.01
CA PRO A 647 4.82 -28.95 7.72
C PRO A 647 5.50 -27.58 7.83
N GLU A 648 6.76 -27.44 7.43
CA GLU A 648 7.55 -26.20 7.34
C GLU A 648 6.98 -25.09 6.43
N HIS A 649 6.31 -25.44 5.33
CA HIS A 649 6.03 -24.47 4.25
C HIS A 649 4.58 -24.01 4.18
N TRP A 650 3.63 -24.92 4.42
CA TRP A 650 2.28 -24.53 4.74
C TRP A 650 2.25 -24.00 6.14
N ASP A 651 1.24 -23.21 6.44
CA ASP A 651 0.85 -23.11 7.83
C ASP A 651 0.23 -24.49 8.20
N ARG A 652 -0.97 -24.94 7.77
CA ARG A 652 -1.59 -26.17 8.35
C ARG A 652 -1.12 -27.46 7.68
N PRO A 653 -1.12 -28.58 8.43
CA PRO A 653 -1.49 -29.87 7.85
C PRO A 653 -2.86 -29.72 7.19
N MET A 654 -2.90 -29.59 5.86
CA MET A 654 -4.06 -29.12 5.12
C MET A 654 -5.26 -30.01 5.41
N ARG A 655 -6.29 -29.42 6.00
CA ARG A 655 -7.51 -30.12 6.43
C ARG A 655 -8.51 -30.11 5.30
N TRP A 656 -9.07 -31.28 5.02
CA TRP A 656 -9.94 -31.49 3.87
C TRP A 656 -11.26 -30.73 4.00
N SER A 657 -11.67 -30.06 2.92
CA SER A 657 -13.05 -29.61 2.76
C SER A 657 -13.83 -30.66 1.96
N LYS A 658 -14.74 -31.37 2.64
CA LYS A 658 -15.60 -32.40 2.03
C LYS A 658 -14.78 -33.60 1.52
N SER A 659 -14.72 -33.83 0.21
CA SER A 659 -14.12 -35.03 -0.41
C SER A 659 -12.84 -34.72 -1.22
N ARG A 660 -12.30 -33.49 -1.17
CA ARG A 660 -11.26 -33.06 -2.10
C ARG A 660 -10.22 -32.14 -1.45
N ALA A 661 -9.00 -32.19 -1.98
CA ALA A 661 -7.92 -31.26 -1.67
C ALA A 661 -7.11 -30.95 -2.95
N GLU A 662 -6.93 -29.66 -3.25
CA GLU A 662 -6.22 -29.18 -4.44
C GLU A 662 -4.83 -28.66 -4.11
N LEU A 663 -3.91 -28.81 -5.05
CA LEU A 663 -2.52 -28.35 -5.00
C LEU A 663 -2.09 -27.92 -6.40
N VAL A 664 -1.07 -27.05 -6.49
CA VAL A 664 -0.38 -26.77 -7.75
C VAL A 664 1.11 -26.99 -7.53
N LEU A 665 1.73 -27.83 -8.34
CA LEU A 665 3.14 -28.20 -8.23
C LEU A 665 3.93 -27.75 -9.46
N TRP A 666 5.25 -27.62 -9.34
CA TRP A 666 6.16 -27.40 -10.47
C TRP A 666 7.22 -28.52 -10.50
N PRO A 667 7.01 -29.62 -11.25
CA PRO A 667 7.82 -30.82 -11.08
C PRO A 667 9.28 -30.75 -11.54
N GLN A 668 9.67 -29.79 -12.40
CA GLN A 668 11.06 -29.53 -12.81
C GLN A 668 11.90 -30.81 -13.12
N GLY A 669 11.33 -31.76 -13.86
CA GLY A 669 11.97 -33.02 -14.23
C GLY A 669 11.87 -34.17 -13.23
N GLN A 670 11.36 -33.94 -12.00
CA GLN A 670 11.18 -34.96 -10.98
C GLN A 670 10.23 -36.08 -11.41
N GLU A 671 10.49 -37.30 -10.97
CA GLU A 671 9.86 -38.51 -11.51
C GLU A 671 8.67 -39.02 -10.70
N ARG A 672 8.52 -38.57 -9.45
CA ARG A 672 7.55 -39.09 -8.50
C ARG A 672 6.93 -37.98 -7.66
N LEU A 673 5.66 -38.17 -7.33
CA LEU A 673 4.92 -37.41 -6.33
C LEU A 673 4.82 -38.26 -5.06
N GLU A 674 5.46 -37.84 -3.98
CA GLU A 674 5.33 -38.43 -2.66
C GLU A 674 4.36 -37.60 -1.81
N LEU A 675 3.40 -38.27 -1.18
CA LEU A 675 2.46 -37.66 -0.24
C LEU A 675 2.65 -38.26 1.14
N THR A 676 2.38 -37.50 2.20
CA THR A 676 2.15 -38.09 3.52
C THR A 676 0.88 -37.53 4.12
N LEU A 677 -0.05 -38.42 4.45
CA LEU A 677 -1.34 -38.12 5.07
C LEU A 677 -1.37 -38.68 6.51
N LEU A 678 -2.19 -38.07 7.36
CA LEU A 678 -2.56 -38.60 8.68
C LEU A 678 -4.07 -38.77 8.74
N THR A 679 -4.53 -39.92 9.24
CA THR A 679 -5.94 -40.12 9.61
C THR A 679 -6.10 -40.11 11.13
N GLN A 680 -7.19 -39.56 11.64
CA GLN A 680 -7.62 -39.71 13.03
C GLN A 680 -9.14 -39.89 13.07
N ARG A 681 -9.60 -41.14 13.16
CA ARG A 681 -11.02 -41.53 13.25
C ARG A 681 -11.31 -42.50 14.41
N PRO A 682 -11.22 -42.11 15.69
CA PRO A 682 -11.79 -42.91 16.78
C PRO A 682 -13.29 -43.19 16.57
N GLY A 683 -13.74 -44.40 16.91
CA GLY A 683 -15.16 -44.78 17.03
C GLY A 683 -15.88 -45.26 15.77
N LEU A 684 -15.34 -45.07 14.57
CA LEU A 684 -15.95 -45.56 13.32
C LEU A 684 -15.38 -46.93 12.90
N ALA A 685 -16.20 -47.72 12.19
CA ALA A 685 -15.87 -49.10 11.82
C ALA A 685 -14.68 -49.18 10.84
N GLN A 686 -13.91 -50.28 10.94
CA GLN A 686 -12.58 -50.54 10.35
C GLN A 686 -12.49 -50.60 8.80
N ARG A 687 -13.30 -49.85 8.05
CA ARG A 687 -13.22 -49.78 6.59
C ARG A 687 -12.30 -48.65 6.14
N PRO A 688 -11.26 -48.93 5.33
CA PRO A 688 -10.38 -47.90 4.78
C PRO A 688 -11.15 -46.84 3.99
N LEU A 689 -10.68 -45.60 4.07
CA LEU A 689 -11.12 -44.49 3.22
C LEU A 689 -10.53 -44.67 1.82
N ALA A 690 -11.38 -44.99 0.85
CA ALA A 690 -11.03 -45.13 -0.57
C ALA A 690 -11.09 -43.79 -1.30
N GLY A 691 -10.29 -43.68 -2.37
CA GLY A 691 -10.15 -42.47 -3.17
C GLY A 691 -9.12 -42.61 -4.28
N ARG A 692 -8.60 -41.47 -4.77
CA ARG A 692 -7.59 -41.40 -5.85
C ARG A 692 -6.77 -40.12 -5.79
N VAL A 693 -5.59 -40.15 -6.43
CA VAL A 693 -4.78 -38.95 -6.72
C VAL A 693 -4.81 -38.67 -8.22
N LEU A 694 -5.14 -37.44 -8.59
CA LEU A 694 -5.17 -36.95 -9.96
C LEU A 694 -4.11 -35.87 -10.15
N ALA A 695 -3.52 -35.77 -11.35
CA ALA A 695 -2.64 -34.69 -11.75
C ALA A 695 -2.92 -34.30 -13.20
N ALA A 696 -3.10 -33.00 -13.47
CA ALA A 696 -3.63 -32.48 -14.75
C ALA A 696 -4.92 -33.21 -15.22
N GLY A 697 -5.78 -33.63 -14.27
CA GLY A 697 -7.01 -34.38 -14.55
C GLY A 697 -6.82 -35.88 -14.83
N ARG A 698 -5.58 -36.37 -14.96
CA ARG A 698 -5.26 -37.79 -15.15
C ARG A 698 -5.02 -38.47 -13.82
N GLU A 699 -5.52 -39.69 -13.64
CA GLU A 699 -5.29 -40.45 -12.41
C GLU A 699 -3.85 -40.98 -12.33
N LEU A 700 -3.20 -40.75 -11.20
CA LEU A 700 -1.86 -41.26 -10.87
C LEU A 700 -1.92 -42.57 -10.06
N GLY A 701 -3.04 -42.83 -9.39
CA GLY A 701 -3.31 -44.09 -8.70
C GLY A 701 -4.37 -43.96 -7.59
N PRO A 702 -4.87 -45.11 -7.09
CA PRO A 702 -5.85 -45.16 -6.01
C PRO A 702 -5.25 -44.75 -4.66
N LEU A 703 -6.14 -44.38 -3.74
CA LEU A 703 -5.88 -43.98 -2.37
C LEU A 703 -6.65 -44.92 -1.43
N ALA A 704 -5.99 -45.47 -0.42
CA ALA A 704 -6.63 -46.28 0.62
C ALA A 704 -6.02 -45.94 1.97
N LEU A 705 -6.81 -45.40 2.89
CA LEU A 705 -6.34 -44.91 4.20
C LEU A 705 -7.00 -45.68 5.34
N SER A 706 -6.21 -46.40 6.13
CA SER A 706 -6.58 -47.00 7.42
C SER A 706 -6.73 -45.95 8.53
N ASP A 707 -7.12 -46.37 9.73
CA ASP A 707 -7.50 -45.50 10.84
C ASP A 707 -6.41 -45.27 11.89
N GLN A 708 -6.26 -44.01 12.31
CA GLN A 708 -5.26 -43.55 13.27
C GLN A 708 -3.79 -43.75 12.82
N GLU A 709 -3.55 -43.80 11.51
CA GLU A 709 -2.25 -44.14 10.93
C GLU A 709 -1.67 -43.04 10.02
N TRP A 710 -0.35 -43.11 9.86
CA TRP A 710 0.46 -42.26 8.98
C TRP A 710 0.68 -42.94 7.64
N HIS A 711 0.15 -42.33 6.57
CA HIS A 711 0.12 -42.88 5.22
C HIS A 711 1.15 -42.22 4.34
N ALA A 712 2.27 -42.89 4.10
CA ALA A 712 3.31 -42.46 3.16
C ALA A 712 3.07 -43.12 1.79
N LEU A 713 2.75 -42.29 0.79
CA LEU A 713 2.34 -42.72 -0.55
C LEU A 713 3.30 -42.18 -1.60
N SER A 714 3.45 -42.88 -2.72
CA SER A 714 4.40 -42.49 -3.77
C SER A 714 3.90 -42.90 -5.15
N PHE A 715 3.57 -41.91 -5.98
CA PHE A 715 3.02 -42.05 -7.32
C PHE A 715 4.09 -41.71 -8.37
N GLY A 716 4.05 -42.37 -9.52
CA GLY A 716 4.94 -42.02 -10.65
C GLY A 716 4.35 -40.87 -11.46
N LEU A 717 5.20 -39.90 -11.86
CA LEU A 717 4.82 -38.83 -12.78
C LEU A 717 5.19 -39.24 -14.23
N PRO A 718 4.20 -39.31 -15.14
CA PRO A 718 4.45 -39.45 -16.58
C PRO A 718 5.38 -38.32 -17.10
N PRO A 719 6.32 -38.57 -18.02
CA PRO A 719 7.28 -37.57 -18.53
C PRO A 719 6.65 -36.23 -18.94
N GLU A 720 5.49 -36.28 -19.60
CA GLU A 720 4.69 -35.14 -20.06
C GLU A 720 4.14 -34.27 -18.92
N LEU A 721 4.05 -34.80 -17.69
CA LEU A 721 3.65 -34.08 -16.48
C LEU A 721 4.86 -33.61 -15.64
N ARG A 722 6.10 -33.79 -16.11
CA ARG A 722 7.31 -33.42 -15.35
C ARG A 722 7.78 -31.97 -15.59
N GLN A 723 7.13 -31.21 -16.46
CA GLN A 723 7.51 -29.83 -16.81
C GLN A 723 6.32 -28.89 -16.70
N GLY A 724 6.59 -27.62 -16.37
CA GLY A 724 5.55 -26.60 -16.19
C GLY A 724 4.69 -26.79 -14.94
N ARG A 725 3.50 -26.16 -14.96
CA ARG A 725 2.53 -26.13 -13.87
C ARG A 725 1.70 -27.42 -13.85
N LEU A 726 1.80 -28.19 -12.76
CA LEU A 726 1.04 -29.42 -12.54
C LEU A 726 -0.02 -29.25 -11.45
N PRO A 727 -1.31 -29.00 -11.78
CA PRO A 727 -2.38 -29.05 -10.79
C PRO A 727 -2.61 -30.50 -10.34
N VAL A 728 -2.71 -30.71 -9.03
CA VAL A 728 -2.91 -32.02 -8.38
C VAL A 728 -4.16 -31.97 -7.51
N SER A 729 -4.98 -33.02 -7.61
CA SER A 729 -6.28 -33.16 -6.94
C SER A 729 -6.31 -34.48 -6.19
N ILE A 730 -6.35 -34.44 -4.86
CA ILE A 730 -6.56 -35.63 -4.01
C ILE A 730 -8.06 -35.75 -3.74
N GLN A 731 -8.66 -36.90 -4.03
CA GLN A 731 -10.11 -37.14 -3.89
C GLN A 731 -10.39 -38.37 -3.04
N LEU A 732 -11.43 -38.31 -2.21
CA LEU A 732 -12.01 -39.43 -1.47
C LEU A 732 -13.43 -39.71 -1.98
N GLU A 733 -13.84 -40.97 -1.94
CA GLU A 733 -15.17 -41.41 -2.41
C GLU A 733 -16.31 -40.94 -1.49
N ALA A 734 -16.01 -40.67 -0.22
CA ALA A 734 -16.92 -40.09 0.75
C ALA A 734 -16.51 -38.65 1.10
N GLY A 735 -17.46 -37.72 1.09
CA GLY A 735 -17.25 -36.35 1.56
C GLY A 735 -17.42 -36.23 3.06
N TRP A 736 -16.46 -35.58 3.73
CA TRP A 736 -16.51 -35.36 5.17
C TRP A 736 -16.01 -33.96 5.54
N SER A 737 -16.64 -33.33 6.53
CA SER A 737 -16.20 -32.04 7.08
C SER A 737 -16.18 -32.13 8.59
N PRO A 738 -15.16 -31.60 9.29
CA PRO A 738 -15.32 -31.26 10.68
C PRO A 738 -16.40 -30.17 10.77
N THR A 739 -17.37 -30.34 11.66
CA THR A 739 -18.46 -29.38 11.84
C THR A 739 -17.99 -28.17 12.66
N ARG A 740 -18.27 -26.96 12.17
CA ARG A 740 -18.20 -25.72 12.96
C ARG A 740 -19.53 -25.53 13.68
N GLU A 741 -19.60 -25.88 14.97
CA GLU A 741 -20.64 -25.40 15.88
C GLU A 741 -20.26 -25.68 17.34
N GLY A 742 -20.55 -24.72 18.24
CA GLY A 742 -20.32 -24.84 19.68
C GLY A 742 -19.00 -24.26 20.20
N ASP A 743 -19.07 -23.18 20.99
CA ASP A 743 -17.95 -22.73 21.83
C ASP A 743 -17.83 -23.61 23.07
N SER A 744 -16.93 -24.59 23.04
CA SER A 744 -16.36 -25.21 24.24
C SER A 744 -14.89 -25.56 24.02
N ALA A 745 -14.06 -25.33 25.03
CA ALA A 745 -12.69 -25.79 25.04
C ALA A 745 -12.64 -27.31 25.31
N ASP A 746 -11.66 -27.98 24.70
CA ASP A 746 -11.38 -29.42 24.81
C ASP A 746 -12.51 -30.39 24.41
N GLU A 747 -12.80 -30.47 23.10
CA GLU A 747 -12.65 -31.75 22.37
C GLU A 747 -12.44 -31.52 20.85
N ARG A 748 -11.55 -32.30 20.22
CA ARG A 748 -11.11 -32.08 18.82
C ARG A 748 -11.57 -33.21 17.89
N VAL A 749 -12.75 -33.03 17.30
CA VAL A 749 -13.47 -34.03 16.50
C VAL A 749 -12.85 -34.25 15.11
N LEU A 750 -12.14 -35.39 14.97
CA LEU A 750 -11.89 -36.21 13.76
C LEU A 750 -11.24 -35.56 12.50
N GLY A 751 -10.65 -36.38 11.61
CA GLY A 751 -10.37 -35.99 10.22
C GLY A 751 -9.24 -36.71 9.49
N VAL A 752 -9.01 -36.27 8.25
CA VAL A 752 -7.83 -36.56 7.42
C VAL A 752 -7.06 -35.25 7.20
N ALA A 753 -5.73 -35.30 7.22
CA ALA A 753 -4.87 -34.15 6.96
C ALA A 753 -3.72 -34.51 6.01
N LEU A 754 -3.41 -33.62 5.06
CA LEU A 754 -2.18 -33.72 4.28
C LEU A 754 -1.03 -33.07 5.07
N CYS A 755 0.02 -33.84 5.33
CA CYS A 755 1.14 -33.46 6.18
C CYS A 755 2.46 -33.32 5.42
N ARG A 756 2.51 -33.77 4.15
CA ARG A 756 3.68 -33.64 3.27
C ARG A 756 3.30 -33.76 1.79
N VAL A 757 3.99 -32.99 0.96
CA VAL A 757 4.15 -33.22 -0.49
C VAL A 757 5.65 -33.22 -0.80
N ALA A 758 6.14 -34.14 -1.62
CA ALA A 758 7.50 -34.06 -2.16
C ALA A 758 7.55 -34.50 -3.62
N LEU A 759 8.50 -33.94 -4.37
CA LEU A 759 8.78 -34.28 -5.75
C LEU A 759 10.19 -34.89 -5.81
N THR A 760 10.29 -36.14 -6.28
CA THR A 760 11.52 -36.94 -6.09
C THR A 760 11.95 -37.71 -7.35
N SER A 761 13.26 -37.98 -7.45
CA SER A 761 13.90 -38.73 -8.54
C SER A 761 14.63 -39.96 -7.99
N GLY A 762 14.13 -41.17 -8.29
CA GLY A 762 14.79 -42.43 -7.96
C GLY A 762 14.76 -42.88 -6.48
N ARG A 763 14.42 -44.16 -6.28
CA ARG A 763 14.37 -44.94 -5.01
C ARG A 763 15.04 -44.32 -3.76
N ALA A 764 14.22 -43.93 -2.78
CA ALA A 764 14.66 -43.48 -1.46
C ALA A 764 15.47 -44.54 -0.67
N LYS A 765 16.49 -44.11 0.09
CA LYS A 765 17.27 -44.96 1.00
C LYS A 765 16.77 -44.85 2.45
N THR A 766 16.18 -45.92 2.97
CA THR A 766 15.48 -46.01 4.26
C THR A 766 16.37 -46.15 5.50
N GLY A 767 17.49 -45.41 5.58
CA GLY A 767 18.48 -45.55 6.67
C GLY A 767 18.16 -44.86 8.00
N LEU A 768 17.33 -43.81 8.00
CA LEU A 768 17.30 -42.83 9.11
C LEU A 768 16.62 -43.32 10.42
N ARG A 769 15.79 -44.37 10.36
CA ARG A 769 14.89 -44.76 11.46
C ARG A 769 15.57 -45.33 12.71
N ALA A 770 16.85 -45.74 12.64
CA ALA A 770 17.55 -46.39 13.77
C ALA A 770 18.20 -45.41 14.76
N GLY A 771 18.69 -44.25 14.29
CA GLY A 771 19.46 -43.30 15.14
C GLY A 771 18.58 -42.39 16.00
N LEU A 772 17.48 -41.88 15.43
CA LEU A 772 16.64 -40.84 16.07
C LEU A 772 16.00 -41.26 17.40
N ARG A 773 15.75 -42.57 17.62
CA ARG A 773 15.20 -43.08 18.89
C ARG A 773 16.12 -42.93 20.12
N ARG A 774 17.39 -42.54 19.97
CA ARG A 774 18.33 -42.31 21.09
C ARG A 774 18.60 -40.83 21.42
N LEU A 775 18.07 -39.90 20.61
CA LEU A 775 18.40 -38.47 20.72
C LEU A 775 17.23 -37.58 21.18
N LEU A 776 16.03 -38.16 21.33
CA LEU A 776 14.82 -37.49 21.82
C LEU A 776 14.25 -38.29 23.00
N GLY A 777 14.97 -38.25 24.12
CA GLY A 777 14.63 -38.96 25.34
C GLY A 777 13.70 -38.15 26.25
N ARG A 778 12.39 -38.40 26.13
CA ARG A 778 11.24 -37.66 26.69
C ARG A 778 10.88 -36.39 25.91
#